data_AF-D5WGL5-F1
#
_entry.id   AF-D5WGL5-F1
#
_cell.length_a   1.000
_cell.length_b   1.000
_cell.length_c   1.000
_cell.angle_alpha   90.00
_cell.angle_beta   90.00
_cell.angle_gamma   90.00
#
_symmetry.space_group_name_H-M   'P 1'
#
loop_
_entity.id
_entity.type
_entity.pdbx_description
1 polymer ?
#
loop_
_entity_poly.entity_id
_entity_poly.type
_entity_poly.pdbx_seq_one_letter_code
_entity_poly.pdbx_strand_id
1 'polypeptide(L)'
;MDAETLLSQSQDIASKINHVLQKRTQIAQQHLNQRVTETLGLDHDGAPSASAMPAPFDPLSAWQYTVDAAQRSLLFWDTLYRRGNEFVERSASGPTPVLHFEYDMLLDGRTFERPVNYALLQLRPLEGVGVDVRKRPYLIIDPRAGHGPGIGGFKDDSQAGIALRAGYPVYFVVFFRDPEPGQTLLDVCNAEQRFVRKVRALHPDSPKPAIIGNCQGGWAAMMLASSDPEETGPIVINGAPMSYWSAAWSEGEGDNPMRYSGGMLGGAWLASYAADLGNGKFDGAYLVQNFENLNPANTFWDKYYHLYSNVDTEPPRFLEFERWWGSYYRMNREEIEWITRNLFVGNKLWSGGVTNSSGQAFDLREIRSPIILFASMGDNITPPQQAFNWVADLYGSTEEIKARGQVIVGLTHQNIGHLGIFVSGKVAKKEHKQIVSVLETIETFPPGLYGMTINETSNAAGEIEYEVEFHERRLEEISARYNRFGRIDEKPFEAVAAVSDVNQRMYELFAQPFVQAMSNETSARMLRQFHPLRWQRWAVSALNPWLGWLPAAAQSVRENRQRAGADNPWSKLERNGSQMISASLDYYRAMRDAATEASFFSVYANLYATYLSKPAADGAPVQAGAIDPRALPFVRTALEAIGDGGYTEALARAAFLLSQRGKSLPLARYELRKEIAESYAEYLPDISSDHWRRIRGEQEIIVSLEPDKAIATLPKLLSHSEDRERFLQLLDKLASDERVLNASPDAAQKEAFERIRAVLGSRVSRKRNARLPDPARM
;
A
#
# COMPACT_ATOMS: atom_id res chain seq x y z
N MET A 1 -17.57 8.30 -37.41
CA MET A 1 -18.88 8.21 -36.75
C MET A 1 -19.76 9.30 -37.36
N ASP A 2 -21.01 9.00 -37.69
CA ASP A 2 -21.97 10.04 -38.10
C ASP A 2 -22.35 10.92 -36.89
N ALA A 3 -22.86 12.12 -37.17
CA ALA A 3 -23.19 13.10 -36.12
C ALA A 3 -24.35 12.64 -35.22
N GLU A 4 -25.24 11.81 -35.74
CA GLU A 4 -26.41 11.26 -35.03
C GLU A 4 -25.97 10.25 -33.96
N THR A 5 -25.02 9.37 -34.29
CA THR A 5 -24.41 8.41 -33.36
C THR A 5 -23.67 9.11 -32.23
N LEU A 6 -22.91 10.16 -32.54
CA LEU A 6 -22.20 10.96 -31.52
C LEU A 6 -23.17 11.67 -30.58
N LEU A 7 -24.26 12.23 -31.11
CA LEU A 7 -25.29 12.89 -30.31
C LEU A 7 -26.02 11.89 -29.41
N SER A 8 -26.37 10.71 -29.94
CA SER A 8 -27.00 9.64 -29.17
C SER A 8 -26.10 9.12 -28.03
N GLN A 9 -24.81 8.88 -28.31
CA GLN A 9 -23.85 8.48 -27.28
C GLN A 9 -23.67 9.56 -26.20
N SER A 10 -23.61 10.84 -26.60
CA SER A 10 -23.51 11.95 -25.66
C SER A 10 -24.74 12.04 -24.74
N GLN A 11 -25.95 11.82 -25.27
CA GLN A 11 -27.19 11.77 -24.49
C GLN A 11 -27.20 10.60 -23.50
N ASP A 12 -26.74 9.41 -23.90
CA ASP A 12 -26.63 8.25 -23.00
C ASP A 12 -25.62 8.50 -21.86
N ILE A 13 -24.45 9.07 -22.19
CA ILE A 13 -23.45 9.49 -21.20
C ILE A 13 -24.07 10.49 -20.20
N ALA A 14 -24.75 11.52 -20.69
CA ALA A 14 -25.39 12.53 -19.85
C ALA A 14 -26.48 11.92 -18.92
N SER A 15 -27.28 10.99 -19.43
CA SER A 15 -28.28 10.27 -18.64
C SER A 15 -27.65 9.46 -17.49
N LYS A 16 -26.57 8.72 -17.78
CA LYS A 16 -25.83 7.94 -16.77
C LYS A 16 -25.19 8.83 -15.71
N ILE A 17 -24.58 9.94 -16.12
CA ILE A 17 -23.99 10.92 -15.19
C ILE A 17 -25.06 11.49 -14.26
N ASN A 18 -26.21 11.90 -14.79
CA ASN A 18 -27.31 12.42 -14.00
C ASN A 18 -27.83 11.39 -12.99
N HIS A 19 -27.94 10.12 -13.39
CA HIS A 19 -28.36 9.05 -12.50
C HIS A 19 -27.38 8.84 -11.33
N VAL A 20 -26.07 8.80 -11.61
CA VAL A 20 -25.04 8.67 -10.57
C VAL A 20 -25.04 9.89 -9.65
N LEU A 21 -25.09 11.10 -10.19
CA LEU A 21 -25.13 12.33 -9.41
C LEU A 21 -26.35 12.39 -8.49
N GLN A 22 -27.53 12.01 -8.98
CA GLN A 22 -28.75 11.93 -8.17
C GLN A 22 -28.59 10.91 -7.04
N LYS A 23 -28.05 9.72 -7.33
CA LYS A 23 -27.80 8.68 -6.31
C LYS A 23 -26.82 9.17 -5.24
N ARG A 24 -25.70 9.79 -5.64
CA ARG A 24 -24.70 10.34 -4.70
C ARG A 24 -25.31 11.43 -3.82
N THR A 25 -26.09 12.34 -4.41
CA THR A 25 -26.80 13.41 -3.68
C THR A 25 -27.80 12.84 -2.67
N GLN A 26 -28.55 11.81 -3.05
CA GLN A 26 -29.50 11.14 -2.15
C GLN A 26 -28.78 10.49 -0.96
N ILE A 27 -27.68 9.78 -1.21
CA ILE A 27 -26.87 9.16 -0.14
C ILE A 27 -26.31 10.23 0.80
N ALA A 28 -25.75 11.31 0.26
CA ALA A 28 -25.23 12.42 1.06
C ALA A 28 -26.33 13.03 1.95
N GLN A 29 -27.53 13.25 1.42
CA GLN A 29 -28.67 13.77 2.17
C GLN A 29 -29.13 12.79 3.26
N GLN A 30 -29.15 11.49 2.97
CA GLN A 30 -29.50 10.46 3.95
C GLN A 30 -28.50 10.42 5.10
N HIS A 31 -27.19 10.47 4.81
CA HIS A 31 -26.14 10.51 5.82
C HIS A 31 -26.23 11.76 6.70
N LEU A 32 -26.48 12.94 6.10
CA LEU A 32 -26.71 14.17 6.85
C LEU A 32 -27.92 14.03 7.78
N ASN A 33 -29.05 13.58 7.25
CA ASN A 33 -30.27 13.40 8.04
C ASN A 33 -30.05 12.40 9.18
N GLN A 34 -29.36 11.29 8.92
CA GLN A 34 -29.02 10.30 9.94
C GLN A 34 -28.16 10.92 11.06
N ARG A 35 -27.05 11.59 10.72
CA ARG A 35 -26.19 12.24 11.71
C ARG A 35 -26.93 13.30 12.53
N VAL A 36 -27.82 14.06 11.90
CA VAL A 36 -28.65 15.08 12.56
C VAL A 36 -29.60 14.41 13.57
N THR A 37 -30.32 13.37 13.15
CA THR A 37 -31.25 12.59 14.01
C THR A 37 -30.51 11.97 15.19
N GLU A 38 -29.37 11.32 14.95
CA GLU A 38 -28.52 10.73 15.99
C GLU A 38 -28.03 11.78 17.00
N THR A 39 -27.61 12.96 16.51
CA THR A 39 -27.13 14.05 17.36
C THR A 39 -28.25 14.67 18.22
N LEU A 40 -29.47 14.73 17.69
CA LEU A 40 -30.63 15.27 18.40
C LEU A 40 -31.31 14.23 19.33
N GLY A 41 -30.86 12.97 19.30
CA GLY A 41 -31.47 11.90 20.10
C GLY A 41 -32.94 11.66 19.71
N LEU A 42 -33.28 11.82 18.43
CA LEU A 42 -34.61 11.56 17.90
C LEU A 42 -34.72 10.07 17.53
N ASP A 43 -35.82 9.41 17.89
CA ASP A 43 -36.12 8.06 17.44
C ASP A 43 -36.50 8.03 15.94
N HIS A 44 -36.69 6.85 15.34
CA HIS A 44 -37.00 6.68 13.91
C HIS A 44 -38.25 7.47 13.43
N ASP A 45 -39.17 7.81 14.33
CA ASP A 45 -40.38 8.60 14.05
C ASP A 45 -40.20 10.12 14.28
N GLY A 46 -38.97 10.59 14.56
CA GLY A 46 -38.69 12.00 14.82
C GLY A 46 -39.14 12.50 16.20
N ALA A 47 -39.51 11.59 17.10
CA ALA A 47 -39.85 11.91 18.48
C ALA A 47 -38.58 11.98 19.36
N PRO A 48 -38.45 12.94 20.29
CA PRO A 48 -37.34 12.98 21.22
C PRO A 48 -37.34 11.74 22.12
N SER A 49 -36.20 11.06 22.18
CA SER A 49 -35.96 9.94 23.11
C SER A 49 -36.22 10.37 24.56
N ALA A 50 -36.62 9.44 25.43
CA ALA A 50 -36.85 9.71 26.85
C ALA A 50 -35.61 10.27 27.59
N SER A 51 -34.42 10.16 27.00
CA SER A 51 -33.14 10.73 27.47
C SER A 51 -32.86 12.17 26.98
N ALA A 52 -33.68 12.70 26.07
CA ALA A 52 -33.55 14.03 25.45
C ALA A 52 -34.36 15.13 26.18
N MET A 53 -34.92 14.84 27.36
CA MET A 53 -35.56 15.85 28.21
C MET A 53 -34.54 16.92 28.60
N PRO A 54 -34.77 18.22 28.30
CA PRO A 54 -33.83 19.26 28.64
C PRO A 54 -33.70 19.39 30.16
N ALA A 55 -32.49 19.16 30.66
CA ALA A 55 -32.12 19.57 32.01
C ALA A 55 -32.36 21.09 32.13
N PRO A 56 -32.87 21.59 33.27
CA PRO A 56 -33.21 23.00 33.41
C PRO A 56 -31.97 23.86 33.21
N PHE A 57 -32.04 24.79 32.26
CA PHE A 57 -31.03 25.80 32.04
C PHE A 57 -31.03 26.76 33.23
N ASP A 58 -30.14 26.53 34.19
CA ASP A 58 -29.97 27.41 35.34
C ASP A 58 -28.79 28.40 35.14
N PRO A 59 -28.80 29.58 35.78
CA PRO A 59 -27.73 30.57 35.62
C PRO A 59 -26.34 30.11 36.10
N LEU A 60 -26.27 29.20 37.08
CA LEU A 60 -25.00 28.71 37.61
C LEU A 60 -24.34 27.74 36.63
N SER A 61 -25.10 26.83 36.01
CA SER A 61 -24.58 25.95 34.96
C SER A 61 -24.17 26.74 33.71
N ALA A 62 -24.87 27.81 33.36
CA ALA A 62 -24.47 28.74 32.30
C ALA A 62 -23.15 29.46 32.63
N TRP A 63 -22.99 29.95 33.86
CA TRP A 63 -21.76 30.59 34.31
C TRP A 63 -20.58 29.62 34.32
N GLN A 64 -20.75 28.43 34.89
CA GLN A 64 -19.72 27.38 34.91
C GLN A 64 -19.25 27.01 33.51
N TYR A 65 -20.18 26.84 32.56
CA TYR A 65 -19.86 26.59 31.16
C TYR A 65 -19.11 27.77 30.53
N THR A 66 -19.55 29.00 30.78
CA THR A 66 -18.91 30.20 30.19
C THR A 66 -17.46 30.34 30.65
N VAL A 67 -17.20 30.17 31.96
CA VAL A 67 -15.85 30.17 32.51
C VAL A 67 -15.02 29.04 31.89
N ASP A 68 -15.56 27.83 31.85
CA ASP A 68 -14.90 26.67 31.27
C ASP A 68 -14.55 26.86 29.78
N ALA A 69 -15.49 27.33 28.97
CA ALA A 69 -15.31 27.60 27.55
C ALA A 69 -14.27 28.70 27.28
N ALA A 70 -14.27 29.78 28.09
CA ALA A 70 -13.27 30.84 28.01
C ALA A 70 -11.87 30.31 28.33
N GLN A 71 -11.74 29.50 29.38
CA GLN A 71 -10.48 28.85 29.75
C GLN A 71 -10.00 27.86 28.68
N ARG A 72 -10.89 27.00 28.15
CA ARG A 72 -10.57 26.07 27.06
C ARG A 72 -10.12 26.80 25.79
N SER A 73 -10.79 27.90 25.44
CA SER A 73 -10.42 28.73 24.29
C SER A 73 -9.01 29.30 24.43
N LEU A 74 -8.67 29.80 25.62
CA LEU A 74 -7.35 30.38 25.88
C LEU A 74 -6.24 29.31 25.79
N LEU A 75 -6.47 28.13 26.40
CA LEU A 75 -5.53 27.01 26.35
C LEU A 75 -5.40 26.41 24.93
N PHE A 76 -6.48 26.41 24.16
CA PHE A 76 -6.47 26.02 22.75
C PHE A 76 -5.57 26.95 21.93
N TRP A 77 -5.75 28.27 22.06
CA TRP A 77 -4.91 29.25 21.38
C TRP A 77 -3.45 29.17 21.82
N ASP A 78 -3.18 28.95 23.11
CA ASP A 78 -1.82 28.73 23.60
C ASP A 78 -1.19 27.47 22.97
N THR A 79 -1.97 26.40 22.79
CA THR A 79 -1.50 25.20 22.08
C THR A 79 -1.18 25.49 20.62
N LEU A 80 -2.00 26.28 19.91
CA LEU A 80 -1.70 26.70 18.53
C LEU A 80 -0.48 27.63 18.45
N TYR A 81 -0.29 28.49 19.46
CA TYR A 81 0.88 29.34 19.60
C TYR A 81 2.16 28.54 19.80
N ARG A 82 2.12 27.51 20.67
CA ARG A 82 3.21 26.55 20.85
C ARG A 82 3.53 25.79 19.57
N ARG A 83 2.50 25.32 18.84
CA ARG A 83 2.66 24.72 17.51
C ARG A 83 3.40 25.65 16.55
N GLY A 84 3.01 26.93 16.50
CA GLY A 84 3.66 27.92 15.64
C GLY A 84 5.13 28.15 16.00
N ASN A 85 5.44 28.24 17.30
CA ASN A 85 6.83 28.38 17.78
C ASN A 85 7.68 27.17 17.42
N GLU A 86 7.20 25.94 17.69
CA GLU A 86 7.91 24.71 17.32
C GLU A 86 8.13 24.64 15.80
N PHE A 87 7.16 25.07 15.00
CA PHE A 87 7.29 25.15 13.55
C PHE A 87 8.36 26.15 13.10
N VAL A 88 8.40 27.36 13.68
CA VAL A 88 9.40 28.39 13.35
C VAL A 88 10.80 27.92 13.73
N GLU A 89 10.97 27.40 14.95
CA GLU A 89 12.25 26.90 15.46
C GLU A 89 12.80 25.77 14.58
N ARG A 90 12.00 24.74 14.30
CA ARG A 90 12.40 23.61 13.45
C ARG A 90 12.69 24.03 12.01
N SER A 91 11.92 24.99 11.48
CA SER A 91 12.15 25.49 10.12
C SER A 91 13.51 26.18 10.00
N ALA A 92 13.97 26.84 11.06
CA ALA A 92 15.26 27.51 11.15
C ALA A 92 16.42 26.54 11.39
N SER A 93 16.26 25.53 12.26
CA SER A 93 17.32 24.57 12.59
C SER A 93 17.55 23.49 11.53
N GLY A 94 16.64 23.36 10.55
CA GLY A 94 16.61 22.25 9.61
C GLY A 94 15.86 21.05 10.21
N PRO A 95 14.73 20.62 9.62
CA PRO A 95 13.93 19.55 10.22
C PRO A 95 14.67 18.21 10.13
N THR A 96 14.73 17.50 11.26
CA THR A 96 15.20 16.11 11.34
C THR A 96 14.06 15.13 11.08
N PRO A 97 14.37 13.88 10.69
CA PRO A 97 13.38 12.80 10.61
C PRO A 97 12.63 12.67 11.94
N VAL A 98 11.32 12.42 11.88
CA VAL A 98 10.48 12.24 13.09
C VAL A 98 10.54 10.80 13.61
N LEU A 99 11.74 10.26 13.75
CA LEU A 99 11.96 8.93 14.30
C LEU A 99 12.01 8.98 15.83
N HIS A 100 11.30 8.08 16.49
CA HIS A 100 11.34 7.92 17.95
C HIS A 100 12.65 7.26 18.42
N PHE A 101 13.25 6.43 17.58
CA PHE A 101 14.42 5.61 17.91
C PHE A 101 15.72 6.36 17.63
N GLU A 102 16.76 6.08 18.44
CA GLU A 102 18.12 6.49 18.12
C GLU A 102 18.62 5.77 16.86
N TYR A 103 19.47 6.44 16.09
CA TYR A 103 19.99 5.91 14.85
C TYR A 103 21.39 6.41 14.53
N ASP A 104 22.10 5.61 13.74
CA ASP A 104 23.37 5.96 13.13
C ASP A 104 23.19 6.10 11.61
N MET A 105 23.75 7.18 11.03
CA MET A 105 23.72 7.38 9.58
C MET A 105 24.85 6.58 8.93
N LEU A 106 24.48 5.61 8.08
CA LEU A 106 25.44 4.71 7.44
C LEU A 106 25.90 5.19 6.08
N LEU A 107 24.99 5.74 5.29
CA LEU A 107 25.30 6.28 3.96
C LEU A 107 24.54 7.59 3.76
N ASP A 108 25.26 8.60 3.29
CA ASP A 108 24.69 9.89 2.89
C ASP A 108 24.77 10.02 1.37
N GLY A 109 23.62 9.94 0.71
CA GLY A 109 23.49 10.00 -0.75
C GLY A 109 23.97 11.32 -1.35
N ARG A 110 24.09 12.39 -0.56
CA ARG A 110 24.61 13.68 -1.03
C ARG A 110 26.10 13.62 -1.35
N THR A 111 26.79 12.62 -0.81
CA THR A 111 28.23 12.39 -1.03
C THR A 111 28.51 11.44 -2.21
N PHE A 112 27.46 10.96 -2.90
CA PHE A 112 27.61 10.07 -4.03
C PHE A 112 28.03 10.84 -5.29
N GLU A 113 28.59 10.13 -6.28
CA GLU A 113 28.96 10.71 -7.57
C GLU A 113 27.78 11.42 -8.26
N ARG A 114 26.59 10.83 -8.14
CA ARG A 114 25.32 11.50 -8.40
C ARG A 114 24.63 11.80 -7.06
N PRO A 115 24.73 13.03 -6.53
CA PRO A 115 24.17 13.38 -5.25
C PRO A 115 22.65 13.24 -5.22
N VAL A 116 22.14 12.64 -4.15
CA VAL A 116 20.71 12.65 -3.83
C VAL A 116 20.50 13.03 -2.37
N ASN A 117 19.40 13.69 -2.05
CA ASN A 117 19.07 14.11 -0.70
C ASN A 117 18.57 12.96 0.20
N TYR A 118 19.01 11.72 -0.05
CA TYR A 118 18.59 10.53 0.69
C TYR A 118 19.73 9.99 1.54
N ALA A 119 19.40 9.35 2.66
CA ALA A 119 20.36 8.69 3.53
C ALA A 119 19.82 7.36 4.05
N LEU A 120 20.73 6.43 4.30
CA LEU A 120 20.45 5.17 4.98
C LEU A 120 20.79 5.32 6.47
N LEU A 121 19.80 5.06 7.31
CA LEU A 121 19.96 5.00 8.76
C LEU A 121 19.91 3.54 9.24
N GLN A 122 20.66 3.25 10.28
CA GLN A 122 20.51 2.03 11.08
C GLN A 122 19.93 2.41 12.44
N LEU A 123 18.82 1.80 12.83
CA LEU A 123 18.24 2.04 14.15
C LEU A 123 19.03 1.28 15.21
N ARG A 124 19.24 1.92 16.35
CA ARG A 124 19.90 1.28 17.50
C ARG A 124 18.94 0.30 18.19
N PRO A 125 19.47 -0.79 18.78
CA PRO A 125 18.67 -1.69 19.61
C PRO A 125 17.97 -0.94 20.75
N LEU A 126 16.78 -1.40 21.12
CA LEU A 126 16.09 -0.92 22.32
C LEU A 126 16.84 -1.38 23.57
N GLU A 127 16.76 -0.59 24.64
CA GLU A 127 17.37 -0.96 25.92
C GLU A 127 16.83 -2.33 26.39
N GLY A 128 17.73 -3.26 26.69
CA GLY A 128 17.38 -4.63 27.10
C GLY A 128 16.98 -5.58 25.97
N VAL A 129 16.93 -5.14 24.71
CA VAL A 129 16.60 -5.99 23.55
C VAL A 129 17.85 -6.28 22.73
N GLY A 130 18.24 -7.55 22.64
CA GLY A 130 19.33 -7.99 21.76
C GLY A 130 18.87 -8.08 20.31
N VAL A 131 19.60 -7.44 19.39
CA VAL A 131 19.42 -7.59 17.93
C VAL A 131 20.36 -8.67 17.40
N ASP A 132 19.82 -9.69 16.74
CA ASP A 132 20.64 -10.74 16.10
C ASP A 132 20.91 -10.36 14.64
N VAL A 133 22.19 -10.13 14.31
CA VAL A 133 22.63 -9.77 12.95
C VAL A 133 22.40 -10.87 11.91
N ARG A 134 22.17 -12.11 12.32
CA ARG A 134 21.85 -13.23 11.42
C ARG A 134 20.37 -13.29 11.05
N LYS A 135 19.52 -12.60 11.82
CA LYS A 135 18.11 -12.44 11.44
C LYS A 135 17.99 -11.50 10.24
N ARG A 136 16.89 -11.65 9.50
CA ARG A 136 16.58 -10.85 8.32
C ARG A 136 16.59 -9.34 8.63
N PRO A 137 17.34 -8.52 7.88
CA PRO A 137 17.26 -7.07 7.99
C PRO A 137 15.94 -6.52 7.43
N TYR A 138 15.40 -5.50 8.06
CA TYR A 138 14.22 -4.77 7.61
C TYR A 138 14.65 -3.39 7.09
N LEU A 139 14.30 -3.05 5.86
CA LEU A 139 14.53 -1.73 5.27
C LEU A 139 13.18 -1.04 5.05
N ILE A 140 12.92 0.03 5.80
CA ILE A 140 11.67 0.80 5.71
C ILE A 140 11.88 2.04 4.83
N ILE A 141 11.01 2.22 3.85
CA ILE A 141 10.97 3.36 2.92
C ILE A 141 9.67 4.12 3.15
N ASP A 142 9.81 5.34 3.68
CA ASP A 142 8.68 6.20 4.00
C ASP A 142 8.17 7.02 2.80
N PRO A 143 6.92 7.49 2.85
CA PRO A 143 6.33 8.21 1.73
C PRO A 143 6.99 9.57 1.51
N ARG A 144 7.34 9.84 0.26
CA ARG A 144 7.72 11.18 -0.19
C ARG A 144 6.49 12.07 -0.50
N ALA A 145 5.47 12.05 0.34
CA ALA A 145 4.18 12.68 0.08
C ALA A 145 4.10 14.16 0.53
N GLY A 146 5.19 14.92 0.38
CA GLY A 146 5.30 16.33 0.79
C GLY A 146 5.67 16.57 2.25
N HIS A 147 5.55 15.55 3.10
CA HIS A 147 5.99 15.56 4.50
C HIS A 147 7.45 15.09 4.65
N GLY A 148 8.03 15.29 5.83
CA GLY A 148 9.31 14.69 6.21
C GLY A 148 9.25 13.20 6.51
N PRO A 149 10.40 12.49 6.47
CA PRO A 149 10.49 11.06 6.74
C PRO A 149 10.43 10.75 8.25
N GLY A 150 10.24 9.48 8.57
CA GLY A 150 10.28 8.93 9.93
C GLY A 150 8.92 8.48 10.47
N ILE A 151 7.86 8.60 9.67
CA ILE A 151 6.50 8.26 10.09
C ILE A 151 6.34 6.75 10.39
N GLY A 152 7.05 5.88 9.68
CA GLY A 152 7.09 4.43 9.95
C GLY A 152 7.78 4.03 11.27
N GLY A 153 8.45 4.99 11.93
CA GLY A 153 9.12 4.84 13.23
C GLY A 153 8.74 5.93 14.24
N PHE A 154 7.57 6.55 14.06
CA PHE A 154 7.15 7.76 14.80
C PHE A 154 6.86 7.51 16.29
N LYS A 155 6.58 6.26 16.69
CA LYS A 155 6.25 5.84 18.05
C LYS A 155 6.87 4.48 18.36
N ASP A 156 6.91 4.10 19.63
CA ASP A 156 7.27 2.74 20.03
C ASP A 156 6.39 1.69 19.36
N ASP A 157 5.08 1.94 19.31
CA ASP A 157 4.11 1.09 18.62
C ASP A 157 4.05 1.42 17.12
N SER A 158 5.17 1.18 16.42
CA SER A 158 5.34 1.40 14.98
C SER A 158 5.91 0.15 14.28
N GLN A 159 5.97 0.16 12.95
CA GLN A 159 6.58 -0.92 12.16
C GLN A 159 8.03 -1.17 12.59
N ALA A 160 8.81 -0.10 12.72
CA ALA A 160 10.19 -0.17 13.21
C ALA A 160 10.26 -0.74 14.63
N GLY A 161 9.40 -0.27 15.55
CA GLY A 161 9.39 -0.74 16.93
C GLY A 161 9.01 -2.20 17.08
N ILE A 162 8.07 -2.70 16.26
CA ILE A 162 7.68 -4.11 16.23
C ILE A 162 8.85 -5.00 15.77
N ALA A 163 9.54 -4.62 14.69
CA ALA A 163 10.70 -5.37 14.21
C ALA A 163 11.88 -5.35 15.20
N LEU A 164 12.19 -4.19 15.79
CA LEU A 164 13.23 -4.05 16.82
C LEU A 164 12.94 -4.91 18.05
N ARG A 165 11.70 -4.90 18.57
CA ARG A 165 11.30 -5.75 19.70
C ARG A 165 11.41 -7.24 19.41
N ALA A 166 11.23 -7.65 18.16
CA ALA A 166 11.44 -9.03 17.73
C ALA A 166 12.93 -9.39 17.49
N GLY A 167 13.85 -8.45 17.73
CA GLY A 167 15.30 -8.64 17.64
C GLY A 167 15.86 -8.61 16.21
N TYR A 168 15.13 -8.02 15.25
CA TYR A 168 15.60 -7.87 13.87
C TYR A 168 16.48 -6.62 13.70
N PRO A 169 17.49 -6.65 12.82
CA PRO A 169 18.17 -5.44 12.35
C PRO A 169 17.19 -4.56 11.57
N VAL A 170 17.08 -3.27 11.94
CA VAL A 170 16.14 -2.33 11.30
C VAL A 170 16.90 -1.14 10.71
N TYR A 171 16.63 -0.87 9.45
CA TYR A 171 17.18 0.20 8.65
C TYR A 171 16.07 1.09 8.12
N PHE A 172 16.39 2.36 7.92
CA PHE A 172 15.43 3.36 7.49
C PHE A 172 16.01 4.20 6.34
N VAL A 173 15.27 4.31 5.25
CA VAL A 173 15.58 5.26 4.17
C VAL A 173 14.92 6.58 4.50
N VAL A 174 15.73 7.62 4.72
CA VAL A 174 15.27 8.98 4.97
C VAL A 174 15.72 9.92 3.86
N PHE A 175 15.11 11.09 3.80
CA PHE A 175 15.50 12.16 2.89
C PHE A 175 15.53 13.51 3.60
N PHE A 176 16.35 14.44 3.13
CA PHE A 176 16.49 15.79 3.67
C PHE A 176 15.47 16.75 3.03
N ARG A 177 15.20 17.89 3.69
CA ARG A 177 14.19 18.86 3.26
C ARG A 177 14.33 19.32 1.82
N ASP A 178 15.57 19.62 1.44
CA ASP A 178 15.92 20.19 0.16
C ASP A 178 16.54 19.11 -0.74
N PRO A 179 16.06 18.94 -1.98
CA PRO A 179 16.66 18.02 -2.96
C PRO A 179 18.02 18.56 -3.43
N GLU A 180 18.91 17.65 -3.80
CA GLU A 180 20.19 18.00 -4.42
C GLU A 180 19.96 18.55 -5.84
N PRO A 181 20.77 19.52 -6.33
CA PRO A 181 20.59 20.07 -7.68
C PRO A 181 20.67 18.98 -8.76
N GLY A 182 19.68 18.95 -9.66
CA GLY A 182 19.64 18.02 -10.79
C GLY A 182 19.28 16.57 -10.44
N GLN A 183 19.07 16.26 -9.16
CA GLN A 183 18.58 14.94 -8.71
C GLN A 183 17.26 14.59 -9.40
N THR A 184 17.17 13.37 -9.92
CA THR A 184 15.94 12.76 -10.46
C THR A 184 15.49 11.57 -9.61
N LEU A 185 14.27 11.08 -9.85
CA LEU A 185 13.80 9.86 -9.19
C LEU A 185 14.58 8.60 -9.57
N LEU A 186 15.18 8.56 -10.77
CA LEU A 186 16.04 7.46 -11.17
C LEU A 186 17.36 7.46 -10.40
N ASP A 187 17.90 8.65 -10.11
CA ASP A 187 19.08 8.77 -9.25
C ASP A 187 18.76 8.35 -7.81
N VAL A 188 17.56 8.66 -7.31
CA VAL A 188 17.07 8.17 -6.00
C VAL A 188 16.99 6.65 -5.98
N CYS A 189 16.36 6.02 -6.99
CA CYS A 189 16.27 4.56 -7.08
C CYS A 189 17.67 3.90 -7.12
N ASN A 190 18.61 4.49 -7.87
CA ASN A 190 20.01 4.03 -7.90
C ASN A 190 20.70 4.14 -6.52
N ALA A 191 20.42 5.21 -5.77
CA ALA A 191 20.92 5.35 -4.40
C ALA A 191 20.32 4.31 -3.45
N GLU A 192 19.03 4.03 -3.56
CA GLU A 192 18.34 2.99 -2.78
C GLU A 192 18.90 1.59 -3.05
N GLN A 193 19.25 1.25 -4.31
CA GLN A 193 19.97 0.00 -4.62
C GLN A 193 21.30 -0.09 -3.87
N ARG A 194 22.06 1.00 -3.80
CA ARG A 194 23.31 1.04 -3.02
C ARG A 194 23.05 0.85 -1.53
N PHE A 195 21.94 1.37 -1.01
CA PHE A 195 21.54 1.16 0.37
C PHE A 195 21.25 -0.33 0.65
N VAL A 196 20.48 -1.00 -0.21
CA VAL A 196 20.21 -2.45 -0.09
C VAL A 196 21.50 -3.25 -0.11
N ARG A 197 22.40 -2.99 -1.07
CA ARG A 197 23.71 -3.68 -1.14
C ARG A 197 24.54 -3.46 0.12
N LYS A 198 24.51 -2.25 0.71
CA LYS A 198 25.19 -1.98 1.98
C LYS A 198 24.58 -2.77 3.13
N VAL A 199 23.25 -2.84 3.23
CA VAL A 199 22.56 -3.66 4.23
C VAL A 199 22.96 -5.13 4.09
N ARG A 200 22.95 -5.68 2.86
CA ARG A 200 23.40 -7.05 2.63
C ARG A 200 24.85 -7.29 3.02
N ALA A 201 25.75 -6.35 2.72
CA ALA A 201 27.15 -6.46 3.10
C ALA A 201 27.36 -6.47 4.62
N LEU A 202 26.46 -5.86 5.39
CA LEU A 202 26.48 -5.91 6.86
C LEU A 202 25.89 -7.22 7.42
N HIS A 203 25.15 -7.96 6.60
CA HIS A 203 24.43 -9.19 6.98
C HIS A 203 24.65 -10.33 5.97
N PRO A 204 25.89 -10.81 5.79
CA PRO A 204 26.21 -11.84 4.79
C PRO A 204 25.56 -13.19 5.07
N ASP A 205 25.35 -13.51 6.35
CA ASP A 205 24.81 -14.80 6.81
C ASP A 205 23.30 -14.75 7.09
N SER A 206 22.62 -13.65 6.75
CA SER A 206 21.17 -13.51 6.91
C SER A 206 20.42 -13.77 5.61
N PRO A 207 19.12 -14.08 5.67
CA PRO A 207 18.25 -13.94 4.51
C PRO A 207 18.26 -12.50 3.93
N LYS A 208 17.88 -12.37 2.66
CA LYS A 208 17.82 -11.07 1.95
C LYS A 208 16.90 -10.07 2.68
N PRO A 209 17.22 -8.76 2.69
CA PRO A 209 16.45 -7.77 3.44
C PRO A 209 14.99 -7.71 3.01
N ALA A 210 14.07 -7.66 3.98
CA ALA A 210 12.66 -7.34 3.71
C ALA A 210 12.53 -5.84 3.42
N ILE A 211 11.85 -5.48 2.34
CA ILE A 211 11.65 -4.08 1.95
C ILE A 211 10.20 -3.68 2.28
N ILE A 212 10.04 -2.69 3.14
CA ILE A 212 8.72 -2.19 3.55
C ILE A 212 8.53 -0.79 2.97
N GLY A 213 7.56 -0.63 2.07
CA GLY A 213 7.21 0.64 1.46
C GLY A 213 5.87 1.17 1.95
N ASN A 214 5.86 2.35 2.55
CA ASN A 214 4.66 3.01 3.05
C ASN A 214 4.13 4.05 2.06
N CYS A 215 2.86 3.94 1.65
CA CYS A 215 2.22 4.85 0.67
C CYS A 215 3.11 5.01 -0.58
N GLN A 216 3.68 6.19 -0.85
CA GLN A 216 4.58 6.41 -1.98
C GLN A 216 5.88 5.57 -1.90
N GLY A 217 6.34 5.23 -0.69
CA GLY A 217 7.46 4.30 -0.52
C GLY A 217 7.18 2.91 -1.09
N GLY A 218 5.89 2.54 -1.26
CA GLY A 218 5.49 1.28 -1.86
C GLY A 218 5.89 1.14 -3.34
N TRP A 219 5.63 2.16 -4.16
CA TRP A 219 6.08 2.11 -5.56
C TRP A 219 7.61 2.20 -5.68
N ALA A 220 8.28 2.91 -4.77
CA ALA A 220 9.75 2.94 -4.71
C ALA A 220 10.31 1.54 -4.38
N ALA A 221 9.73 0.85 -3.40
CA ALA A 221 10.08 -0.53 -3.07
C ALA A 221 9.88 -1.49 -4.26
N MET A 222 8.79 -1.33 -5.01
CA MET A 222 8.51 -2.14 -6.21
C MET A 222 9.50 -1.85 -7.36
N MET A 223 9.85 -0.58 -7.59
CA MET A 223 10.87 -0.19 -8.58
C MET A 223 12.27 -0.72 -8.21
N LEU A 224 12.62 -0.64 -6.93
CA LEU A 224 13.86 -1.17 -6.38
C LEU A 224 13.94 -2.69 -6.55
N ALA A 225 12.89 -3.42 -6.17
CA ALA A 225 12.83 -4.87 -6.27
C ALA A 225 12.81 -5.39 -7.71
N SER A 226 12.21 -4.65 -8.65
CA SER A 226 12.23 -5.02 -10.07
C SER A 226 13.56 -4.69 -10.75
N SER A 227 14.28 -3.68 -10.28
CA SER A 227 15.60 -3.32 -10.83
C SER A 227 16.75 -4.18 -10.32
N ASP A 228 16.63 -4.68 -9.09
CA ASP A 228 17.67 -5.49 -8.46
C ASP A 228 17.06 -6.72 -7.74
N PRO A 229 16.38 -7.62 -8.50
CA PRO A 229 15.59 -8.72 -7.92
C PRO A 229 16.43 -9.74 -7.15
N GLU A 230 17.74 -9.75 -7.38
CA GLU A 230 18.67 -10.62 -6.65
C GLU A 230 19.02 -10.11 -5.26
N GLU A 231 18.85 -8.82 -4.99
CA GLU A 231 19.30 -8.19 -3.75
C GLU A 231 18.18 -8.04 -2.72
N THR A 232 16.91 -8.09 -3.14
CA THR A 232 15.75 -7.86 -2.26
C THR A 232 15.07 -9.15 -1.82
N GLY A 233 14.70 -9.24 -0.53
CA GLY A 233 13.77 -10.24 0.00
C GLY A 233 12.30 -9.85 -0.22
N PRO A 234 11.34 -10.47 0.52
CA PRO A 234 9.94 -10.09 0.55
C PRO A 234 9.69 -8.59 0.57
N ILE A 235 8.70 -8.18 -0.22
CA ILE A 235 8.29 -6.78 -0.37
C ILE A 235 6.93 -6.61 0.33
N VAL A 236 6.83 -5.66 1.24
CA VAL A 236 5.58 -5.28 1.91
C VAL A 236 5.22 -3.88 1.46
N ILE A 237 4.08 -3.70 0.81
CA ILE A 237 3.57 -2.37 0.44
C ILE A 237 2.28 -2.06 1.20
N ASN A 238 2.31 -0.95 1.94
CA ASN A 238 1.25 -0.56 2.88
C ASN A 238 0.52 0.68 2.35
N GLY A 239 -0.76 0.54 2.00
CA GLY A 239 -1.57 1.63 1.44
C GLY A 239 -0.91 2.28 0.21
N ALA A 240 -0.23 1.48 -0.62
CA ALA A 240 0.56 2.00 -1.74
C ALA A 240 -0.29 2.13 -3.02
N PRO A 241 -0.41 3.32 -3.61
CA PRO A 241 -1.16 3.50 -4.84
C PRO A 241 -0.39 2.88 -6.02
N MET A 242 -0.98 1.87 -6.65
CA MET A 242 -0.37 1.14 -7.76
C MET A 242 -1.24 1.11 -9.01
N SER A 243 -2.54 1.43 -8.94
CA SER A 243 -3.45 1.56 -10.09
C SER A 243 -4.25 2.85 -10.00
N TYR A 244 -3.64 3.96 -10.38
CA TYR A 244 -4.11 5.33 -10.12
C TYR A 244 -5.49 5.65 -10.72
N TRP A 245 -5.87 4.99 -11.81
CA TRP A 245 -7.20 5.17 -12.43
C TRP A 245 -8.32 4.38 -11.73
N SER A 246 -7.97 3.31 -10.99
CA SER A 246 -8.94 2.44 -10.33
C SER A 246 -9.56 3.10 -9.09
N ALA A 247 -10.83 2.79 -8.83
CA ALA A 247 -11.58 3.25 -7.66
C ALA A 247 -12.33 2.13 -6.95
N ALA A 248 -12.72 2.42 -5.71
CA ALA A 248 -13.72 1.64 -4.99
C ALA A 248 -15.12 1.83 -5.58
N TRP A 249 -15.67 0.77 -6.15
CA TRP A 249 -17.10 0.64 -6.42
C TRP A 249 -17.74 -0.14 -5.25
N SER A 250 -18.00 0.54 -4.14
CA SER A 250 -18.92 0.06 -3.10
C SER A 250 -20.31 0.67 -3.36
N GLU A 251 -21.39 -0.04 -2.97
CA GLU A 251 -22.74 0.52 -3.01
C GLU A 251 -22.96 1.64 -1.96
N GLY A 252 -21.92 2.04 -1.22
CA GLY A 252 -21.86 3.12 -0.22
C GLY A 252 -20.82 4.21 -0.55
N GLU A 253 -20.24 4.86 0.47
CA GLU A 253 -19.20 5.91 0.32
C GLU A 253 -18.07 5.39 -0.58
N GLY A 254 -18.03 5.91 -1.80
CA GLY A 254 -17.12 5.53 -2.86
C GLY A 254 -16.47 6.78 -3.39
N ASP A 255 -15.88 7.56 -2.49
CA ASP A 255 -15.39 8.89 -2.78
C ASP A 255 -13.86 8.81 -2.83
N ASN A 256 -13.31 8.36 -3.96
CA ASN A 256 -11.89 8.50 -4.27
C ASN A 256 -11.66 9.75 -5.15
N PRO A 257 -12.03 10.97 -4.71
CA PRO A 257 -12.06 12.15 -5.60
C PRO A 257 -10.66 12.48 -6.15
N MET A 258 -9.60 12.05 -5.46
CA MET A 258 -8.22 12.29 -5.89
C MET A 258 -7.92 11.77 -7.29
N ARG A 259 -8.55 10.67 -7.73
CA ARG A 259 -8.31 10.17 -9.09
C ARG A 259 -8.73 11.19 -10.15
N TYR A 260 -9.82 11.91 -9.90
CA TYR A 260 -10.36 12.90 -10.85
C TYR A 260 -9.54 14.19 -10.89
N SER A 261 -8.79 14.51 -9.82
CA SER A 261 -8.02 15.75 -9.70
C SER A 261 -7.04 15.94 -10.87
N GLY A 262 -6.39 14.86 -11.33
CA GLY A 262 -5.49 14.94 -12.48
C GLY A 262 -6.18 15.47 -13.75
N GLY A 263 -7.41 15.03 -14.02
CA GLY A 263 -8.21 15.54 -15.13
C GLY A 263 -8.76 16.95 -14.87
N MET A 264 -9.31 17.20 -13.69
CA MET A 264 -9.94 18.50 -13.37
C MET A 264 -8.93 19.65 -13.32
N LEU A 265 -7.66 19.36 -13.02
CA LEU A 265 -6.56 20.32 -13.03
C LEU A 265 -5.85 20.45 -14.38
N GLY A 266 -6.32 19.71 -15.40
CA GLY A 266 -5.77 19.76 -16.75
C GLY A 266 -4.45 18.99 -16.92
N GLY A 267 -4.14 18.05 -16.03
CA GLY A 267 -2.99 17.15 -16.15
C GLY A 267 -1.78 17.55 -15.31
N ALA A 268 -0.60 17.14 -15.76
CA ALA A 268 0.66 17.27 -15.03
C ALA A 268 1.28 18.69 -15.05
N TRP A 269 0.86 19.56 -15.97
CA TRP A 269 1.49 20.88 -16.20
C TRP A 269 1.51 21.79 -14.97
N LEU A 270 0.52 21.69 -14.08
CA LEU A 270 0.50 22.47 -12.84
C LEU A 270 1.65 22.10 -11.90
N ALA A 271 2.11 20.85 -11.92
CA ALA A 271 3.26 20.43 -11.13
C ALA A 271 4.54 21.10 -11.64
N SER A 272 4.77 21.10 -12.96
CA SER A 272 5.90 21.81 -13.57
C SER A 272 5.79 23.32 -13.34
N TYR A 273 4.60 23.90 -13.52
CA TYR A 273 4.35 25.32 -13.25
C TYR A 273 4.64 25.72 -11.81
N ALA A 274 4.15 24.96 -10.83
CA ALA A 274 4.41 25.22 -9.42
C ALA A 274 5.91 25.06 -9.08
N ALA A 275 6.60 24.11 -9.70
CA ALA A 275 8.03 23.93 -9.53
C ALA A 275 8.83 25.10 -10.14
N ASP A 276 8.45 25.58 -11.31
CA ASP A 276 9.08 26.73 -11.98
C ASP A 276 8.82 28.05 -11.23
N LEU A 277 7.62 28.26 -10.67
CA LEU A 277 7.36 29.32 -9.69
C LEU A 277 8.23 29.19 -8.44
N GLY A 278 8.50 27.96 -8.02
CA GLY A 278 9.39 27.61 -6.92
C GLY A 278 10.88 27.66 -7.24
N ASN A 279 11.27 28.23 -8.40
CA ASN A 279 12.64 28.31 -8.90
C ASN A 279 13.27 26.91 -9.11
N GLY A 280 12.56 26.03 -9.82
CA GLY A 280 12.96 24.65 -10.11
C GLY A 280 12.67 23.65 -8.99
N LYS A 281 12.05 24.10 -7.88
CA LYS A 281 11.73 23.25 -6.72
C LYS A 281 10.24 23.29 -6.43
N PHE A 282 9.60 22.13 -6.50
CA PHE A 282 8.23 21.94 -6.09
C PHE A 282 8.11 21.92 -4.56
N ASP A 283 7.12 22.64 -4.04
CA ASP A 283 6.84 22.72 -2.62
C ASP A 283 5.83 21.64 -2.17
N GLY A 284 6.29 20.69 -1.36
CA GLY A 284 5.44 19.61 -0.84
C GLY A 284 4.24 20.08 -0.02
N ALA A 285 4.20 21.33 0.43
CA ALA A 285 3.03 21.91 1.09
C ALA A 285 1.76 21.84 0.21
N TYR A 286 1.88 21.87 -1.12
CA TYR A 286 0.74 21.68 -2.02
C TYR A 286 0.18 20.24 -1.96
N LEU A 287 1.03 19.23 -1.78
CA LEU A 287 0.58 17.84 -1.59
C LEU A 287 -0.12 17.68 -0.25
N VAL A 288 0.44 18.26 0.81
CA VAL A 288 -0.20 18.24 2.14
C VAL A 288 -1.55 18.94 2.12
N GLN A 289 -1.65 20.07 1.42
CA GLN A 289 -2.91 20.77 1.24
C GLN A 289 -3.95 19.91 0.49
N ASN A 290 -3.50 19.14 -0.50
CA ASN A 290 -4.39 18.19 -1.17
C ASN A 290 -4.95 17.14 -0.19
N PHE A 291 -4.11 16.56 0.68
CA PHE A 291 -4.57 15.64 1.72
C PHE A 291 -5.56 16.30 2.70
N GLU A 292 -5.29 17.54 3.13
CA GLU A 292 -6.18 18.30 4.01
C GLU A 292 -7.56 18.55 3.36
N ASN A 293 -7.61 18.77 2.05
CA ASN A 293 -8.85 19.00 1.31
C ASN A 293 -9.73 17.75 1.15
N LEU A 294 -9.22 16.55 1.41
CA LEU A 294 -10.00 15.32 1.30
C LEU A 294 -10.97 15.11 2.45
N ASN A 295 -10.69 15.69 3.61
CA ASN A 295 -11.60 15.63 4.75
C ASN A 295 -11.75 17.03 5.39
N PRO A 296 -12.56 17.93 4.79
CA PRO A 296 -12.81 19.26 5.33
C PRO A 296 -13.36 19.26 6.76
N ALA A 297 -14.21 18.29 7.12
CA ALA A 297 -14.76 18.14 8.47
C ALA A 297 -13.63 17.97 9.49
N ASN A 298 -12.72 17.01 9.25
CA ASN A 298 -11.56 16.79 10.11
C ASN A 298 -10.57 17.96 10.08
N THR A 299 -10.23 18.46 8.89
CA THR A 299 -9.20 19.49 8.68
C THR A 299 -9.58 20.82 9.30
N PHE A 300 -10.81 21.29 9.09
CA PHE A 300 -11.24 22.62 9.52
C PHE A 300 -11.94 22.63 10.88
N TRP A 301 -12.48 21.48 11.33
CA TRP A 301 -13.29 21.43 12.54
C TRP A 301 -12.87 20.32 13.51
N ASP A 302 -13.09 19.04 13.20
CA ASP A 302 -13.08 17.97 14.21
C ASP A 302 -11.74 17.84 14.94
N LYS A 303 -10.62 17.98 14.23
CA LYS A 303 -9.27 17.99 14.84
C LYS A 303 -9.11 19.10 15.88
N TYR A 304 -9.54 20.31 15.54
CA TYR A 304 -9.40 21.48 16.41
C TYR A 304 -10.44 21.46 17.53
N TYR A 305 -11.66 21.01 17.26
CA TYR A 305 -12.68 20.82 18.29
C TYR A 305 -12.28 19.70 19.27
N HIS A 306 -11.66 18.62 18.79
CA HIS A 306 -11.13 17.57 19.66
C HIS A 306 -10.04 18.11 20.60
N LEU A 307 -9.13 18.93 20.08
CA LEU A 307 -8.15 19.66 20.91
C LEU A 307 -8.82 20.60 21.92
N TYR A 308 -9.77 21.41 21.47
CA TYR A 308 -10.49 22.35 22.33
C TYR A 308 -11.30 21.64 23.43
N SER A 309 -12.04 20.59 23.09
CA SER A 309 -12.87 19.84 24.02
C SER A 309 -12.06 19.02 25.04
N ASN A 310 -10.85 18.60 24.66
CA ASN A 310 -9.93 17.82 25.50
C ASN A 310 -8.66 18.61 25.84
N VAL A 311 -8.76 19.93 26.01
CA VAL A 311 -7.60 20.82 26.11
C VAL A 311 -6.64 20.50 27.27
N ASP A 312 -7.12 19.80 28.28
CA ASP A 312 -6.33 19.44 29.45
C ASP A 312 -5.42 18.21 29.21
N THR A 313 -5.72 17.39 28.20
CA THR A 313 -5.03 16.10 27.95
C THR A 313 -4.51 15.94 26.53
N GLU A 314 -5.14 16.58 25.55
CA GLU A 314 -4.84 16.44 24.12
C GLU A 314 -3.62 17.23 23.60
N PRO A 315 -3.21 18.39 24.17
CA PRO A 315 -2.11 19.19 23.61
C PRO A 315 -0.81 18.43 23.33
N PRO A 316 -0.30 17.52 24.20
CA PRO A 316 0.92 16.78 23.90
C PRO A 316 0.80 15.92 22.64
N ARG A 317 -0.30 15.16 22.50
CA ARG A 317 -0.55 14.31 21.32
C ARG A 317 -0.73 15.15 20.05
N PHE A 318 -1.44 16.26 20.16
CA PHE A 318 -1.66 17.19 19.04
C PHE A 318 -0.34 17.80 18.54
N LEU A 319 0.49 18.31 19.45
CA LEU A 319 1.78 18.93 19.12
C LEU A 319 2.77 17.92 18.54
N GLU A 320 2.80 16.70 19.08
CA GLU A 320 3.62 15.60 18.55
C GLU A 320 3.24 15.32 17.08
N PHE A 321 1.95 15.18 16.78
CA PHE A 321 1.50 14.96 15.40
C PHE A 321 1.78 16.17 14.49
N GLU A 322 1.54 17.40 14.97
CA GLU A 322 1.79 18.62 14.21
C GLU A 322 3.28 18.83 13.87
N ARG A 323 4.18 18.28 14.67
CA ARG A 323 5.63 18.28 14.39
C ARG A 323 5.94 17.57 13.07
N TRP A 324 5.25 16.48 12.78
CA TRP A 324 5.35 15.78 11.50
C TRP A 324 4.50 16.45 10.42
N TRP A 325 3.22 16.70 10.70
CA TRP A 325 2.26 17.26 9.73
C TRP A 325 2.65 18.65 9.20
N GLY A 326 3.35 19.45 10.02
CA GLY A 326 3.88 20.76 9.64
C GLY A 326 5.25 20.75 8.95
N SER A 327 5.87 19.58 8.76
CA SER A 327 7.22 19.46 8.19
C SER A 327 7.16 19.28 6.67
N TYR A 328 7.23 20.39 5.92
CA TYR A 328 7.09 20.39 4.46
C TYR A 328 8.43 20.23 3.72
N TYR A 329 8.52 19.21 2.86
CA TYR A 329 9.71 18.83 2.11
C TYR A 329 9.54 19.14 0.62
N ARG A 330 10.66 19.21 -0.11
CA ARG A 330 10.70 19.68 -1.50
C ARG A 330 11.13 18.58 -2.45
N MET A 331 10.81 18.79 -3.71
CA MET A 331 11.25 17.96 -4.83
C MET A 331 11.77 18.86 -5.94
N ASN A 332 12.71 18.37 -6.74
CA ASN A 332 13.05 19.03 -7.99
C ASN A 332 11.87 18.93 -8.97
N ARG A 333 11.82 19.84 -9.94
CA ARG A 333 10.84 19.84 -11.02
C ARG A 333 10.77 18.47 -11.70
N GLU A 334 11.92 17.90 -12.04
CA GLU A 334 12.05 16.62 -12.74
C GLU A 334 11.42 15.47 -11.94
N GLU A 335 11.51 15.50 -10.61
CA GLU A 335 10.95 14.47 -9.74
C GLU A 335 9.42 14.54 -9.70
N ILE A 336 8.83 15.71 -9.41
CA ILE A 336 7.36 15.83 -9.33
C ILE A 336 6.70 15.68 -10.70
N GLU A 337 7.35 16.14 -11.76
CA GLU A 337 6.88 15.96 -13.11
C GLU A 337 6.85 14.48 -13.47
N TRP A 338 7.94 13.75 -13.17
CA TRP A 338 7.97 12.30 -13.40
C TRP A 338 6.86 11.59 -12.63
N ILE A 339 6.64 11.94 -11.36
CA ILE A 339 5.58 11.34 -10.51
C ILE A 339 4.21 11.57 -11.13
N THR A 340 3.88 12.81 -11.45
CA THR A 340 2.55 13.17 -11.94
C THR A 340 2.28 12.61 -13.33
N ARG A 341 3.26 12.68 -14.24
CA ARG A 341 3.13 12.19 -15.62
C ARG A 341 3.08 10.67 -15.71
N ASN A 342 3.91 9.96 -14.95
CA ASN A 342 4.03 8.51 -15.11
C ASN A 342 3.12 7.73 -14.17
N LEU A 343 2.88 8.24 -12.96
CA LEU A 343 2.09 7.52 -11.95
C LEU A 343 0.63 7.98 -11.99
N PHE A 344 0.34 9.19 -11.50
CA PHE A 344 -1.02 9.65 -11.25
C PHE A 344 -1.85 9.87 -12.52
N VAL A 345 -1.29 10.53 -13.53
CA VAL A 345 -1.98 10.80 -14.79
C VAL A 345 -1.78 9.67 -15.78
N GLY A 346 -0.54 9.20 -15.93
CA GLY A 346 -0.18 8.24 -16.97
C GLY A 346 -0.40 6.77 -16.64
N ASN A 347 -0.50 6.38 -15.35
CA ASN A 347 -0.80 5.00 -14.95
C ASN A 347 0.20 3.98 -15.54
N LYS A 348 1.51 4.32 -15.57
CA LYS A 348 2.55 3.65 -16.38
C LYS A 348 3.48 2.68 -15.64
N LEU A 349 3.41 2.62 -14.31
CA LEU A 349 4.44 1.94 -13.50
C LEU A 349 4.51 0.42 -13.75
N TRP A 350 3.37 -0.24 -14.02
CA TRP A 350 3.28 -1.69 -14.29
C TRP A 350 3.13 -2.00 -15.77
N SER A 351 2.84 -1.01 -16.62
CA SER A 351 2.69 -1.21 -18.06
C SER A 351 4.03 -1.21 -18.83
N GLY A 352 5.16 -1.15 -18.12
CA GLY A 352 6.49 -1.09 -18.72
C GLY A 352 6.80 0.24 -19.43
N GLY A 353 5.96 1.27 -19.24
CA GLY A 353 6.11 2.59 -19.87
C GLY A 353 7.16 3.49 -19.19
N VAL A 354 7.76 3.02 -18.10
CA VAL A 354 8.79 3.72 -17.32
C VAL A 354 10.09 2.97 -17.48
N THR A 355 11.18 3.67 -17.82
CA THR A 355 12.51 3.07 -17.97
C THR A 355 13.44 3.47 -16.82
N ASN A 356 14.33 2.56 -16.46
CA ASN A 356 15.43 2.81 -15.54
C ASN A 356 16.53 3.65 -16.23
N SER A 357 17.56 4.01 -15.47
CA SER A 357 18.69 4.82 -15.98
C SER A 357 19.48 4.15 -17.13
N SER A 358 19.36 2.83 -17.29
CA SER A 358 19.96 2.06 -18.40
C SER A 358 19.06 1.93 -19.64
N GLY A 359 17.85 2.48 -19.59
CA GLY A 359 16.87 2.41 -20.67
C GLY A 359 16.01 1.13 -20.68
N GLN A 360 16.20 0.22 -19.72
CA GLN A 360 15.35 -0.95 -19.55
C GLN A 360 14.04 -0.57 -18.87
N ALA A 361 12.92 -1.10 -19.35
CA ALA A 361 11.62 -0.88 -18.71
C ALA A 361 11.59 -1.49 -17.30
N PHE A 362 10.99 -0.79 -16.34
CA PHE A 362 10.62 -1.39 -15.06
C PHE A 362 9.50 -2.41 -15.32
N ASP A 363 9.85 -3.69 -15.30
CA ASP A 363 8.90 -4.79 -15.38
C ASP A 363 8.74 -5.42 -14.00
N LEU A 364 7.58 -5.18 -13.38
CA LEU A 364 7.28 -5.72 -12.05
C LEU A 364 7.20 -7.26 -12.05
N ARG A 365 7.11 -7.90 -13.23
CA ARG A 365 7.15 -9.38 -13.35
C ARG A 365 8.54 -9.94 -13.08
N GLU A 366 9.59 -9.11 -13.07
CA GLU A 366 10.96 -9.51 -12.73
C GLU A 366 11.19 -9.64 -11.21
N ILE A 367 10.24 -9.17 -10.38
CA ILE A 367 10.31 -9.34 -8.93
C ILE A 367 10.19 -10.84 -8.60
N ARG A 368 11.23 -11.40 -7.97
CA ARG A 368 11.30 -12.83 -7.61
C ARG A 368 10.88 -13.14 -6.18
N SER A 369 10.82 -12.12 -5.34
CA SER A 369 10.47 -12.22 -3.93
C SER A 369 8.96 -12.10 -3.73
N PRO A 370 8.38 -12.74 -2.69
CA PRO A 370 6.97 -12.59 -2.38
C PRO A 370 6.57 -11.13 -2.15
N ILE A 371 5.35 -10.79 -2.53
CA ILE A 371 4.78 -9.45 -2.41
C ILE A 371 3.59 -9.50 -1.47
N ILE A 372 3.60 -8.68 -0.42
CA ILE A 372 2.52 -8.52 0.55
C ILE A 372 1.87 -7.14 0.34
N LEU A 373 0.57 -7.15 0.08
CA LEU A 373 -0.26 -5.98 -0.16
C LEU A 373 -1.14 -5.72 1.06
N PHE A 374 -0.94 -4.61 1.76
CA PHE A 374 -1.84 -4.21 2.84
C PHE A 374 -2.67 -3.00 2.43
N ALA A 375 -3.99 -3.17 2.34
CA ALA A 375 -4.95 -2.12 1.99
C ALA A 375 -6.09 -2.04 3.02
N SER A 376 -6.89 -0.96 2.98
CA SER A 376 -8.11 -0.87 3.79
C SER A 376 -9.32 -0.37 3.00
N MET A 377 -10.51 -0.91 3.30
CA MET A 377 -11.77 -0.38 2.76
C MET A 377 -12.11 1.02 3.30
N GLY A 378 -11.53 1.42 4.45
CA GLY A 378 -11.63 2.78 4.98
C GLY A 378 -10.63 3.76 4.37
N ASP A 379 -9.76 3.30 3.47
CA ASP A 379 -8.77 4.14 2.79
C ASP A 379 -9.40 4.82 1.57
N ASN A 380 -9.58 6.14 1.66
CA ASN A 380 -10.07 7.01 0.59
C ASN A 380 -8.95 7.60 -0.29
N ILE A 381 -7.70 7.26 0.00
CA ILE A 381 -6.51 7.60 -0.80
C ILE A 381 -6.19 6.44 -1.73
N THR A 382 -6.05 5.26 -1.16
CA THR A 382 -5.64 4.02 -1.83
C THR A 382 -6.58 2.88 -1.45
N PRO A 383 -7.79 2.86 -2.02
CA PRO A 383 -8.73 1.77 -1.79
C PRO A 383 -8.17 0.44 -2.31
N PRO A 384 -8.72 -0.72 -1.90
CA PRO A 384 -8.19 -2.03 -2.29
C PRO A 384 -8.09 -2.24 -3.80
N GLN A 385 -9.01 -1.69 -4.59
CA GLN A 385 -8.94 -1.72 -6.06
C GLN A 385 -7.71 -1.01 -6.59
N GLN A 386 -7.38 0.18 -6.06
CA GLN A 386 -6.18 0.92 -6.45
C GLN A 386 -4.89 0.25 -5.96
N ALA A 387 -4.93 -0.44 -4.81
CA ALA A 387 -3.79 -1.20 -4.29
C ALA A 387 -3.55 -2.51 -5.06
N PHE A 388 -4.58 -3.10 -5.66
CA PHE A 388 -4.54 -4.46 -6.21
C PHE A 388 -4.61 -4.56 -7.75
N ASN A 389 -5.35 -3.69 -8.44
CA ASN A 389 -5.68 -3.91 -9.87
C ASN A 389 -4.45 -4.01 -10.78
N TRP A 390 -3.29 -3.50 -10.38
CA TRP A 390 -2.04 -3.63 -11.10
C TRP A 390 -1.63 -5.11 -11.26
N VAL A 391 -2.01 -5.98 -10.32
CA VAL A 391 -1.81 -7.43 -10.42
C VAL A 391 -2.62 -7.99 -11.60
N ALA A 392 -3.87 -7.57 -11.74
CA ALA A 392 -4.74 -7.98 -12.85
C ALA A 392 -4.34 -7.35 -14.19
N ASP A 393 -3.72 -6.17 -14.15
CA ASP A 393 -3.19 -5.51 -15.35
C ASP A 393 -1.86 -6.13 -15.81
N LEU A 394 -1.07 -6.67 -14.88
CA LEU A 394 0.26 -7.21 -15.13
C LEU A 394 0.23 -8.70 -15.50
N TYR A 395 -0.62 -9.48 -14.83
CA TYR A 395 -0.75 -10.93 -15.04
C TYR A 395 -2.08 -11.25 -15.72
N GLY A 396 -2.03 -12.02 -16.81
CA GLY A 396 -3.22 -12.39 -17.57
C GLY A 396 -4.09 -13.47 -16.91
N SER A 397 -3.50 -14.30 -16.04
CA SER A 397 -4.21 -15.35 -15.31
C SER A 397 -3.50 -15.79 -14.03
N THR A 398 -4.21 -16.55 -13.19
CA THR A 398 -3.63 -17.23 -12.02
C THR A 398 -2.48 -18.16 -12.42
N GLU A 399 -2.64 -18.84 -13.57
CA GLU A 399 -1.61 -19.73 -14.10
C GLU A 399 -0.35 -18.95 -14.51
N GLU A 400 -0.45 -17.70 -14.95
CA GLU A 400 0.74 -16.89 -15.24
C GLU A 400 1.52 -16.55 -13.97
N ILE A 401 0.81 -16.17 -12.89
CA ILE A 401 1.42 -15.93 -11.57
C ILE A 401 2.18 -17.18 -11.12
N LYS A 402 1.55 -18.36 -11.25
CA LYS A 402 2.15 -19.66 -10.90
C LYS A 402 3.36 -19.98 -11.76
N ALA A 403 3.25 -19.89 -13.09
CA ALA A 403 4.34 -20.17 -14.02
C ALA A 403 5.58 -19.29 -13.78
N ARG A 404 5.37 -18.06 -13.30
CA ARG A 404 6.46 -17.13 -12.94
C ARG A 404 7.05 -17.38 -11.54
N GLY A 405 6.50 -18.33 -10.78
CA GLY A 405 6.95 -18.62 -9.41
C GLY A 405 6.59 -17.51 -8.40
N GLN A 406 5.65 -16.63 -8.75
CA GLN A 406 5.35 -15.45 -7.93
C GLN A 406 4.38 -15.79 -6.79
N VAL A 407 4.60 -15.17 -5.62
CA VAL A 407 3.71 -15.27 -4.45
C VAL A 407 3.19 -13.88 -4.13
N ILE A 408 1.88 -13.69 -4.18
CA ILE A 408 1.22 -12.42 -3.84
C ILE A 408 0.23 -12.66 -2.71
N VAL A 409 0.36 -11.90 -1.63
CA VAL A 409 -0.50 -12.01 -0.44
C VAL A 409 -1.22 -10.69 -0.21
N GLY A 410 -2.55 -10.70 -0.21
CA GLY A 410 -3.37 -9.53 0.10
C GLY A 410 -3.94 -9.57 1.52
N LEU A 411 -3.72 -8.51 2.29
CA LEU A 411 -4.37 -8.24 3.58
C LEU A 411 -5.27 -7.02 3.42
N THR A 412 -6.54 -7.14 3.80
CA THR A 412 -7.51 -6.02 3.74
C THR A 412 -8.11 -5.75 5.11
N HIS A 413 -7.91 -4.53 5.63
CA HIS A 413 -8.56 -4.06 6.85
C HIS A 413 -9.90 -3.39 6.52
N GLN A 414 -10.91 -3.54 7.38
CA GLN A 414 -12.25 -3.03 7.11
C GLN A 414 -12.33 -1.50 7.19
N ASN A 415 -11.92 -0.87 8.30
CA ASN A 415 -12.37 0.50 8.58
C ASN A 415 -11.26 1.53 8.79
N ILE A 416 -9.99 1.21 8.52
CA ILE A 416 -8.90 2.14 8.87
C ILE A 416 -8.66 3.11 7.72
N GLY A 417 -8.57 4.41 8.03
CA GLY A 417 -8.17 5.42 7.06
C GLY A 417 -6.69 5.30 6.67
N HIS A 418 -6.31 5.94 5.56
CA HIS A 418 -4.98 5.86 4.96
C HIS A 418 -3.82 6.00 5.96
N LEU A 419 -3.80 7.09 6.74
CA LEU A 419 -2.74 7.33 7.72
C LEU A 419 -2.69 6.23 8.78
N GLY A 420 -3.86 5.74 9.21
CA GLY A 420 -3.97 4.72 10.23
C GLY A 420 -3.31 3.39 9.84
N ILE A 421 -3.15 3.10 8.54
CA ILE A 421 -2.44 1.92 8.04
C ILE A 421 -1.00 1.85 8.57
N PHE A 422 -0.33 2.98 8.76
CA PHE A 422 1.09 3.01 9.16
C PHE A 422 1.39 3.79 10.45
N VAL A 423 0.49 4.67 10.93
CA VAL A 423 0.71 5.45 12.17
C VAL A 423 -0.05 4.92 13.39
N SER A 424 -1.04 4.05 13.19
CA SER A 424 -1.88 3.59 14.29
C SER A 424 -1.18 2.52 15.12
N GLY A 425 -0.99 2.78 16.41
CA GLY A 425 -0.45 1.78 17.33
C GLY A 425 -1.33 0.52 17.44
N LYS A 426 -2.65 0.64 17.23
CA LYS A 426 -3.55 -0.52 17.15
C LYS A 426 -3.23 -1.38 15.93
N VAL A 427 -3.00 -0.76 14.78
CA VAL A 427 -2.64 -1.45 13.54
C VAL A 427 -1.22 -2.03 13.62
N ALA A 428 -0.30 -1.33 14.28
CA ALA A 428 1.04 -1.83 14.53
C ALA A 428 1.04 -3.10 15.39
N LYS A 429 0.24 -3.13 16.46
CA LYS A 429 0.14 -4.28 17.39
C LYS A 429 -0.58 -5.50 16.80
N LYS A 430 -1.43 -5.30 15.81
CA LYS A 430 -2.21 -6.35 15.15
C LYS A 430 -1.64 -6.67 13.78
N GLU A 431 -1.94 -5.88 12.76
CA GLU A 431 -1.61 -6.18 11.36
C GLU A 431 -0.09 -6.24 11.12
N HIS A 432 0.68 -5.20 11.49
CA HIS A 432 2.13 -5.20 11.24
C HIS A 432 2.86 -6.28 12.04
N LYS A 433 2.43 -6.53 13.28
CA LYS A 433 2.94 -7.64 14.09
C LYS A 433 2.73 -8.99 13.39
N GLN A 434 1.54 -9.22 12.82
CA GLN A 434 1.28 -10.46 12.10
C GLN A 434 2.00 -10.52 10.75
N ILE A 435 2.14 -9.41 10.02
CA ILE A 435 2.95 -9.40 8.79
C ILE A 435 4.39 -9.82 9.13
N VAL A 436 5.01 -9.21 10.15
CA VAL A 436 6.37 -9.53 10.61
C VAL A 436 6.50 -11.00 11.02
N SER A 437 5.49 -11.59 11.68
CA SER A 437 5.55 -13.00 12.10
C SER A 437 5.46 -13.99 10.95
N VAL A 438 4.75 -13.66 9.86
CA VAL A 438 4.50 -14.60 8.75
C VAL A 438 5.49 -14.48 7.60
N LEU A 439 6.33 -13.44 7.55
CA LEU A 439 7.21 -13.16 6.41
C LEU A 439 8.10 -14.35 6.03
N GLU A 440 8.73 -15.00 7.01
CA GLU A 440 9.57 -16.17 6.75
C GLU A 440 8.79 -17.37 6.21
N THR A 441 7.54 -17.53 6.68
CA THR A 441 6.67 -18.63 6.25
C THR A 441 6.16 -18.40 4.83
N ILE A 442 5.82 -17.16 4.47
CA ILE A 442 5.35 -16.77 3.13
C ILE A 442 6.38 -17.11 2.04
N GLU A 443 7.68 -17.02 2.31
CA GLU A 443 8.72 -17.36 1.31
C GLU A 443 8.72 -18.84 0.91
N THR A 444 8.18 -19.70 1.76
CA THR A 444 8.02 -21.14 1.50
C THR A 444 6.73 -21.47 0.76
N PHE A 445 5.85 -20.48 0.55
CA PHE A 445 4.56 -20.71 -0.08
C PHE A 445 4.73 -21.26 -1.51
N PRO A 446 3.81 -22.13 -1.96
CA PRO A 446 3.64 -22.36 -3.38
C PRO A 446 3.38 -21.02 -4.10
N PRO A 447 3.78 -20.89 -5.38
CA PRO A 447 3.43 -19.69 -6.13
C PRO A 447 1.92 -19.59 -6.31
N GLY A 448 1.40 -18.38 -6.31
CA GLY A 448 -0.03 -18.13 -6.38
C GLY A 448 -0.42 -16.81 -5.71
N LEU A 449 -1.74 -16.62 -5.64
CA LEU A 449 -2.36 -15.46 -5.05
C LEU A 449 -3.13 -15.87 -3.79
N TYR A 450 -2.89 -15.18 -2.69
CA TYR A 450 -3.42 -15.54 -1.37
C TYR A 450 -4.10 -14.34 -0.71
N GLY A 451 -5.22 -14.57 -0.04
CA GLY A 451 -5.81 -13.64 0.92
C GLY A 451 -5.39 -14.02 2.33
N MET A 452 -4.90 -13.05 3.10
CA MET A 452 -4.54 -13.19 4.52
C MET A 452 -5.67 -12.63 5.39
N THR A 453 -6.12 -13.41 6.37
CA THR A 453 -7.10 -13.02 7.38
C THR A 453 -6.48 -13.11 8.77
N ILE A 454 -6.76 -12.14 9.64
CA ILE A 454 -6.29 -12.11 11.03
C ILE A 454 -7.51 -12.21 11.94
N ASN A 455 -7.69 -13.35 12.58
CA ASN A 455 -8.78 -13.64 13.51
C ASN A 455 -8.33 -13.33 14.95
N GLU A 456 -9.23 -12.78 15.77
CA GLU A 456 -9.00 -12.54 17.19
C GLU A 456 -9.59 -13.69 18.00
N THR A 457 -8.78 -14.31 18.84
CA THR A 457 -9.17 -15.34 19.79
C THR A 457 -8.82 -14.89 21.20
N SER A 458 -9.54 -15.39 22.20
CA SER A 458 -9.24 -15.13 23.61
C SER A 458 -8.71 -16.41 24.22
N ASN A 459 -7.52 -16.36 24.81
CA ASN A 459 -6.95 -17.52 25.48
C ASN A 459 -7.62 -17.79 26.83
N ALA A 460 -7.28 -18.91 27.48
CA ALA A 460 -7.87 -19.29 28.76
C ALA A 460 -7.62 -18.28 29.91
N ALA A 461 -6.64 -17.38 29.75
CA ALA A 461 -6.33 -16.29 30.67
C ALA A 461 -7.06 -14.97 30.33
N GLY A 462 -7.83 -14.93 29.24
CA GLY A 462 -8.54 -13.74 28.78
C GLY A 462 -7.68 -12.77 27.96
N GLU A 463 -6.46 -13.14 27.58
CA GLU A 463 -5.61 -12.34 26.71
C GLU A 463 -5.97 -12.57 25.24
N ILE A 464 -5.90 -11.50 24.44
CA ILE A 464 -6.20 -11.55 23.01
C ILE A 464 -5.01 -12.17 22.28
N GLU A 465 -5.25 -13.30 21.62
CA GLU A 465 -4.37 -13.93 20.67
C GLU A 465 -4.87 -13.70 19.24
N TYR A 466 -3.95 -13.71 18.28
CA TYR A 466 -4.26 -13.51 16.87
C TYR A 466 -3.89 -14.76 16.10
N GLU A 467 -4.86 -15.33 15.38
CA GLU A 467 -4.66 -16.46 14.49
C GLU A 467 -4.66 -15.97 13.04
N VAL A 468 -3.63 -16.36 12.27
CA VAL A 468 -3.51 -15.99 10.85
C VAL A 468 -3.93 -17.17 9.99
N GLU A 469 -4.81 -16.88 9.03
CA GLU A 469 -5.25 -17.83 8.00
C GLU A 469 -4.92 -17.32 6.60
N PHE A 470 -4.56 -18.25 5.71
CA PHE A 470 -4.36 -17.96 4.30
C PHE A 470 -5.34 -18.74 3.42
N HIS A 471 -5.93 -18.02 2.47
CA HIS A 471 -6.84 -18.56 1.48
C HIS A 471 -6.25 -18.34 0.10
N GLU A 472 -5.94 -19.41 -0.63
CA GLU A 472 -5.58 -19.28 -2.03
C GLU A 472 -6.78 -18.73 -2.82
N ARG A 473 -6.51 -17.80 -3.74
CA ARG A 473 -7.50 -17.10 -4.56
C ARG A 473 -7.10 -17.19 -6.01
N ARG A 474 -8.12 -17.20 -6.88
CA ARG A 474 -7.93 -17.04 -8.31
C ARG A 474 -7.95 -15.57 -8.69
N LEU A 475 -6.99 -15.14 -9.51
CA LEU A 475 -6.93 -13.79 -10.05
C LEU A 475 -8.21 -13.44 -10.81
N GLU A 476 -8.78 -14.40 -11.55
CA GLU A 476 -9.99 -14.21 -12.33
C GLU A 476 -11.19 -13.89 -11.42
N GLU A 477 -11.30 -14.56 -10.26
CA GLU A 477 -12.36 -14.33 -9.27
C GLU A 477 -12.22 -12.96 -8.60
N ILE A 478 -11.01 -12.58 -8.17
CA ILE A 478 -10.78 -11.26 -7.56
C ILE A 478 -11.03 -10.16 -8.58
N SER A 479 -10.53 -10.32 -9.81
CA SER A 479 -10.73 -9.37 -10.89
C SER A 479 -12.21 -9.21 -11.20
N ALA A 480 -12.98 -10.30 -11.32
CA ALA A 480 -14.42 -10.23 -11.54
C ALA A 480 -15.15 -9.54 -10.38
N ARG A 481 -14.72 -9.77 -9.13
CA ARG A 481 -15.30 -9.13 -7.94
C ARG A 481 -15.01 -7.62 -7.88
N TYR A 482 -13.76 -7.23 -8.08
CA TYR A 482 -13.34 -5.83 -8.00
C TYR A 482 -13.78 -5.02 -9.23
N ASN A 483 -13.87 -5.67 -10.39
CA ASN A 483 -14.13 -5.03 -11.67
C ASN A 483 -15.46 -5.47 -12.29
N ARG A 484 -16.49 -5.67 -11.46
CA ARG A 484 -17.84 -6.10 -11.87
C ARG A 484 -18.42 -5.30 -13.05
N PHE A 485 -18.06 -4.03 -13.16
CA PHE A 485 -18.53 -3.11 -14.21
C PHE A 485 -17.53 -2.96 -15.38
N GLY A 486 -16.54 -3.84 -15.48
CA GLY A 486 -15.61 -3.93 -16.61
C GLY A 486 -14.66 -2.73 -16.76
N ARG A 487 -14.46 -1.93 -15.70
CA ARG A 487 -13.56 -0.75 -15.68
C ARG A 487 -13.81 0.24 -16.82
N ILE A 488 -15.06 0.32 -17.30
CA ILE A 488 -15.45 1.25 -18.36
C ILE A 488 -15.25 2.70 -17.89
N ASP A 489 -15.36 2.94 -16.59
CA ASP A 489 -15.13 4.23 -15.93
C ASP A 489 -13.66 4.68 -15.97
N GLU A 490 -12.71 3.78 -16.27
CA GLU A 490 -11.30 4.13 -16.40
C GLU A 490 -10.93 4.62 -17.81
N LYS A 491 -11.72 4.29 -18.84
CA LYS A 491 -11.44 4.70 -20.23
C LYS A 491 -11.34 6.23 -20.42
N PRO A 492 -12.18 7.07 -19.81
CA PRO A 492 -12.03 8.52 -19.86
C PRO A 492 -10.66 9.04 -19.38
N PHE A 493 -9.92 8.28 -18.56
CA PHE A 493 -8.59 8.67 -18.12
C PHE A 493 -7.53 8.58 -19.23
N GLU A 494 -7.78 7.80 -20.30
CA GLU A 494 -6.95 7.86 -21.50
C GLU A 494 -7.04 9.24 -22.17
N ALA A 495 -8.25 9.84 -22.19
CA ALA A 495 -8.44 11.21 -22.67
C ALA A 495 -7.75 12.22 -21.75
N VAL A 496 -7.79 12.01 -20.44
CA VAL A 496 -7.05 12.84 -19.47
C VAL A 496 -5.55 12.79 -19.75
N ALA A 497 -4.97 11.60 -19.96
CA ALA A 497 -3.56 11.44 -20.27
C ALA A 497 -3.16 12.17 -21.56
N ALA A 498 -3.97 12.04 -22.61
CA ALA A 498 -3.75 12.75 -23.87
C ALA A 498 -3.83 14.28 -23.73
N VAL A 499 -4.87 14.79 -23.05
CA VAL A 499 -5.03 16.22 -22.76
C VAL A 499 -3.89 16.74 -21.89
N SER A 500 -3.47 15.97 -20.89
CA SER A 500 -2.34 16.31 -20.03
C SER A 500 -1.06 16.47 -20.82
N ASP A 501 -0.75 15.56 -21.74
CA ASP A 501 0.45 15.66 -22.57
C ASP A 501 0.42 16.90 -23.48
N VAL A 502 -0.75 17.27 -24.01
CA VAL A 502 -0.92 18.50 -24.80
C VAL A 502 -0.72 19.74 -23.91
N ASN A 503 -1.38 19.81 -22.75
CA ASN A 503 -1.27 20.94 -21.83
C ASN A 503 0.16 21.12 -21.31
N GLN A 504 0.83 20.02 -20.97
CA GLN A 504 2.24 20.02 -20.58
C GLN A 504 3.11 20.65 -21.66
N ARG A 505 2.99 20.19 -22.92
CA ARG A 505 3.75 20.74 -24.05
C ARG A 505 3.43 22.22 -24.30
N MET A 506 2.16 22.62 -24.20
CA MET A 506 1.78 24.03 -24.35
C MET A 506 2.41 24.89 -23.25
N TYR A 507 2.41 24.42 -22.00
CA TYR A 507 3.07 25.11 -20.90
C TYR A 507 4.57 25.27 -21.15
N GLU A 508 5.27 24.18 -21.47
CA GLU A 508 6.71 24.16 -21.74
C GLU A 508 7.10 25.10 -22.88
N LEU A 509 6.33 25.10 -23.97
CA LEU A 509 6.65 25.89 -25.17
C LEU A 509 6.31 27.37 -25.03
N PHE A 510 5.18 27.71 -24.40
CA PHE A 510 4.62 29.07 -24.47
C PHE A 510 4.71 29.86 -23.16
N ALA A 511 4.62 29.20 -22.00
CA ALA A 511 4.52 29.88 -20.71
C ALA A 511 5.79 29.72 -19.85
N GLN A 512 6.40 28.54 -19.86
CA GLN A 512 7.54 28.20 -19.00
C GLN A 512 8.71 29.20 -19.11
N PRO A 513 9.16 29.65 -20.31
CA PRO A 513 10.28 30.60 -20.39
C PRO A 513 10.01 31.90 -19.65
N PHE A 514 8.76 32.40 -19.69
CA PHE A 514 8.37 33.61 -18.98
C PHE A 514 8.26 33.38 -17.47
N VAL A 515 7.70 32.25 -17.05
CA VAL A 515 7.60 31.88 -15.63
C VAL A 515 9.00 31.76 -15.02
N GLN A 516 9.91 31.05 -15.68
CA GLN A 516 11.29 30.90 -15.24
C GLN A 516 12.04 32.24 -15.22
N ALA A 517 11.80 33.12 -16.19
CA ALA A 517 12.42 34.46 -16.21
C ALA A 517 11.96 35.36 -15.05
N MET A 518 10.74 35.17 -14.55
CA MET A 518 10.19 35.93 -13.40
C MET A 518 10.50 35.27 -12.04
N SER A 519 10.90 34.01 -12.03
CA SER A 519 11.21 33.25 -10.83
C SER A 519 12.66 33.39 -10.40
N ASN A 520 12.88 33.47 -9.09
CA ASN A 520 14.19 33.42 -8.47
C ASN A 520 14.04 32.90 -7.03
N GLU A 521 15.16 32.69 -6.34
CA GLU A 521 15.11 32.13 -4.97
C GLU A 521 14.38 33.05 -3.97
N THR A 522 14.40 34.36 -4.15
CA THR A 522 13.66 35.29 -3.26
C THR A 522 12.16 35.17 -3.48
N SER A 523 11.68 35.23 -4.73
CA SER A 523 10.24 35.09 -5.02
C SER A 523 9.73 33.70 -4.63
N ALA A 524 10.49 32.64 -4.91
CA ALA A 524 10.17 31.29 -4.54
C ALA A 524 10.10 31.12 -3.01
N ARG A 525 11.01 31.73 -2.25
CA ARG A 525 10.96 31.72 -0.78
C ARG A 525 9.72 32.44 -0.25
N MET A 526 9.38 33.60 -0.80
CA MET A 526 8.17 34.33 -0.41
C MET A 526 6.91 33.49 -0.67
N LEU A 527 6.79 32.89 -1.86
CA LEU A 527 5.68 32.01 -2.21
C LEU A 527 5.53 30.87 -1.18
N ARG A 528 6.64 30.21 -0.82
CA ARG A 528 6.65 29.15 0.18
C ARG A 528 6.23 29.63 1.57
N GLN A 529 6.73 30.78 2.02
CA GLN A 529 6.45 31.31 3.36
C GLN A 529 4.99 31.78 3.49
N PHE A 530 4.43 32.36 2.44
CA PHE A 530 3.03 32.81 2.41
C PHE A 530 2.04 31.73 1.95
N HIS A 531 2.52 30.52 1.65
CA HIS A 531 1.65 29.37 1.48
C HIS A 531 0.75 29.22 2.72
N PRO A 532 -0.57 29.05 2.59
CA PRO A 532 -1.51 29.07 3.73
C PRO A 532 -1.09 28.16 4.88
N LEU A 533 -0.57 26.97 4.56
CA LEU A 533 -0.09 26.01 5.55
C LEU A 533 1.11 26.48 6.38
N ARG A 534 2.00 27.31 5.83
CA ARG A 534 3.08 27.92 6.62
C ARG A 534 2.60 29.17 7.32
N TRP A 535 1.85 30.01 6.62
CA TRP A 535 1.33 31.27 7.14
C TRP A 535 0.54 31.10 8.44
N GLN A 536 -0.42 30.17 8.48
CA GLN A 536 -1.21 29.92 9.69
C GLN A 536 -0.37 29.47 10.90
N ARG A 537 0.85 28.95 10.68
CA ARG A 537 1.74 28.50 11.76
C ARG A 537 2.62 29.65 12.25
N TRP A 538 3.32 30.33 11.35
CA TRP A 538 4.19 31.43 11.79
C TRP A 538 3.40 32.68 12.23
N ALA A 539 2.19 32.91 11.72
CA ALA A 539 1.34 34.02 12.16
C ALA A 539 0.80 33.85 13.59
N VAL A 540 0.69 32.59 14.05
CA VAL A 540 0.31 32.23 15.42
C VAL A 540 1.54 31.72 16.16
N SER A 541 2.55 32.58 16.30
CA SER A 541 3.81 32.28 16.97
C SER A 541 4.37 33.55 17.64
N ALA A 542 5.53 33.45 18.28
CA ALA A 542 6.27 34.57 18.88
C ALA A 542 6.67 35.65 17.85
N LEU A 543 6.60 35.34 16.54
CA LEU A 543 6.77 36.33 15.48
C LEU A 543 5.62 37.35 15.41
N ASN A 544 4.48 37.08 16.07
CA ASN A 544 3.36 38.00 16.20
C ASN A 544 3.37 38.63 17.61
N PRO A 545 3.84 39.89 17.77
CA PRO A 545 3.95 40.53 19.08
C PRO A 545 2.61 40.67 19.81
N TRP A 546 1.49 40.69 19.09
CA TRP A 546 0.16 40.79 19.68
C TRP A 546 -0.21 39.54 20.51
N LEU A 547 0.49 38.42 20.35
CA LEU A 547 0.28 37.19 21.11
C LEU A 547 1.18 37.08 22.35
N GLY A 548 2.02 38.09 22.65
CA GLY A 548 2.97 38.03 23.77
C GLY A 548 2.34 37.86 25.16
N TRP A 549 1.07 38.23 25.33
CA TRP A 549 0.32 38.06 26.59
C TRP A 549 -0.21 36.63 26.80
N LEU A 550 -0.32 35.84 25.73
CA LEU A 550 -1.03 34.56 25.72
C LEU A 550 -0.40 33.50 26.64
N PRO A 551 0.94 33.29 26.64
CA PRO A 551 1.54 32.26 27.50
C PRO A 551 1.31 32.51 29.00
N ALA A 552 1.43 33.76 29.44
CA ALA A 552 1.21 34.14 30.84
C ALA A 552 -0.26 33.96 31.24
N ALA A 553 -1.19 34.37 30.38
CA ALA A 553 -2.61 34.14 30.60
C ALA A 553 -2.96 32.64 30.62
N ALA A 554 -2.34 31.84 29.75
CA ALA A 554 -2.53 30.40 29.70
C ALA A 554 -2.01 29.70 30.95
N GLN A 555 -0.86 30.13 31.47
CA GLN A 555 -0.35 29.63 32.75
C GLN A 555 -1.33 29.94 33.90
N SER A 556 -1.82 31.18 34.01
CA SER A 556 -2.79 31.56 35.04
C SER A 556 -4.09 30.73 34.94
N VAL A 557 -4.58 30.47 33.72
CA VAL A 557 -5.74 29.59 33.50
C VAL A 557 -5.46 28.14 33.91
N ARG A 558 -4.26 27.60 33.64
CA ARG A 558 -3.89 26.24 34.08
C ARG A 558 -3.89 26.12 35.60
N GLU A 559 -3.35 27.13 36.28
CA GLU A 559 -3.30 27.17 37.75
C GLU A 559 -4.70 27.32 38.39
N ASN A 560 -5.64 27.95 37.67
CA ASN A 560 -6.99 28.27 38.16
C ASN A 560 -8.09 27.58 37.33
N ARG A 561 -7.80 26.40 36.77
CA ARG A 561 -8.70 25.68 35.86
C ARG A 561 -10.01 25.29 36.56
N GLN A 562 -11.15 25.77 36.04
CA GLN A 562 -12.50 25.48 36.51
C GLN A 562 -13.29 24.73 35.43
N ARG A 563 -13.48 23.42 35.63
CA ARG A 563 -14.21 22.57 34.69
C ARG A 563 -15.71 22.62 34.95
N ALA A 564 -16.49 22.78 33.89
CA ALA A 564 -17.93 22.54 33.96
C ALA A 564 -18.19 21.04 34.23
N GLY A 565 -19.25 20.72 34.99
CA GLY A 565 -19.63 19.34 35.26
C GLY A 565 -19.91 18.54 33.98
N ALA A 566 -19.65 17.22 34.01
CA ALA A 566 -19.81 16.35 32.83
C ALA A 566 -21.23 16.35 32.25
N ASP A 567 -22.24 16.59 33.11
CA ASP A 567 -23.65 16.66 32.75
C ASP A 567 -24.17 18.07 32.47
N ASN A 568 -23.29 19.08 32.39
CA ASN A 568 -23.69 20.47 32.12
C ASN A 568 -24.48 20.58 30.79
N PRO A 569 -25.71 21.13 30.79
CA PRO A 569 -26.56 21.20 29.60
C PRO A 569 -25.93 22.00 28.45
N TRP A 570 -25.19 23.07 28.76
CA TRP A 570 -24.52 23.91 27.76
C TRP A 570 -23.36 23.18 27.10
N SER A 571 -22.61 22.36 27.84
CA SER A 571 -21.57 21.50 27.27
C SER A 571 -22.15 20.43 26.33
N LYS A 572 -23.35 19.91 26.63
CA LYS A 572 -24.08 19.00 25.71
C LYS A 572 -24.51 19.74 24.44
N LEU A 573 -25.03 20.96 24.57
CA LEU A 573 -25.40 21.81 23.43
C LEU A 573 -24.19 22.15 22.54
N GLU A 574 -23.03 22.47 23.14
CA GLU A 574 -21.76 22.69 22.42
C GLU A 574 -21.35 21.46 21.59
N ARG A 575 -21.38 20.27 22.21
CA ARG A 575 -21.06 19.00 21.53
C ARG A 575 -22.02 18.72 20.38
N ASN A 576 -23.31 18.93 20.58
CA ASN A 576 -24.31 18.75 19.52
C ASN A 576 -24.09 19.74 18.39
N GLY A 577 -23.83 21.02 18.70
CA GLY A 577 -23.47 22.03 17.70
C GLY A 577 -22.23 21.66 16.90
N SER A 578 -21.19 21.15 17.56
CA SER A 578 -19.99 20.65 16.89
C SER A 578 -20.30 19.46 15.95
N GLN A 579 -21.13 18.52 16.38
CA GLN A 579 -21.54 17.39 15.53
C GLN A 579 -22.34 17.86 14.31
N MET A 580 -23.17 18.90 14.44
CA MET A 580 -23.89 19.51 13.30
C MET A 580 -22.93 20.17 12.31
N ILE A 581 -21.90 20.88 12.79
CA ILE A 581 -20.89 21.48 11.91
C ILE A 581 -20.10 20.38 11.18
N SER A 582 -19.66 19.34 11.90
CA SER A 582 -18.99 18.17 11.33
C SER A 582 -19.85 17.52 10.23
N ALA A 583 -21.13 17.23 10.53
CA ALA A 583 -22.06 16.64 9.58
C ALA A 583 -22.31 17.53 8.35
N SER A 584 -22.37 18.85 8.53
CA SER A 584 -22.54 19.81 7.43
C SER A 584 -21.31 19.87 6.52
N LEU A 585 -20.10 19.79 7.09
CA LEU A 585 -18.85 19.74 6.33
C LEU A 585 -18.68 18.40 5.59
N ASP A 586 -19.11 17.29 6.18
CA ASP A 586 -19.16 16.00 5.51
C ASP A 586 -20.17 15.99 4.35
N TYR A 587 -21.34 16.60 4.54
CA TYR A 587 -22.31 16.78 3.46
C TYR A 587 -21.73 17.63 2.33
N TYR A 588 -21.08 18.76 2.66
CA TYR A 588 -20.37 19.58 1.68
C TYR A 588 -19.33 18.78 0.90
N ARG A 589 -18.51 17.98 1.60
CA ARG A 589 -17.52 17.08 0.98
C ARG A 589 -18.20 16.13 -0.01
N ALA A 590 -19.23 15.42 0.41
CA ALA A 590 -19.94 14.46 -0.44
C ALA A 590 -20.56 15.14 -1.68
N MET A 591 -21.16 16.32 -1.52
CA MET A 591 -21.72 17.08 -2.65
C MET A 591 -20.64 17.59 -3.61
N ARG A 592 -19.52 18.10 -3.08
CA ARG A 592 -18.37 18.53 -3.88
C ARG A 592 -17.78 17.37 -4.67
N ASP A 593 -17.61 16.22 -4.04
CA ASP A 593 -17.01 15.04 -4.65
C ASP A 593 -17.92 14.47 -5.74
N ALA A 594 -19.24 14.42 -5.50
CA ALA A 594 -20.23 14.05 -6.51
C ALA A 594 -20.26 15.02 -7.71
N ALA A 595 -20.21 16.33 -7.46
CA ALA A 595 -20.15 17.33 -8.53
C ALA A 595 -18.84 17.24 -9.34
N THR A 596 -17.73 16.93 -8.66
CA THR A 596 -16.42 16.73 -9.29
C THR A 596 -16.43 15.50 -10.20
N GLU A 597 -16.97 14.38 -9.72
CA GLU A 597 -17.17 13.16 -10.51
C GLU A 597 -18.05 13.41 -11.75
N ALA A 598 -19.19 14.07 -11.57
CA ALA A 598 -20.09 14.38 -12.67
C ALA A 598 -19.45 15.31 -13.71
N SER A 599 -18.70 16.32 -13.27
CA SER A 599 -17.98 17.25 -14.15
C SER A 599 -16.88 16.53 -14.92
N PHE A 600 -16.12 15.67 -14.25
CA PHE A 600 -15.08 14.86 -14.86
C PHE A 600 -15.62 14.01 -16.00
N PHE A 601 -16.67 13.22 -15.75
CA PHE A 601 -17.23 12.35 -16.80
C PHE A 601 -17.92 13.15 -17.90
N SER A 602 -18.55 14.28 -17.58
CA SER A 602 -19.16 15.16 -18.60
C SER A 602 -18.14 15.65 -19.62
N VAL A 603 -16.92 15.97 -19.18
CA VAL A 603 -15.84 16.40 -20.06
C VAL A 603 -15.16 15.19 -20.72
N TYR A 604 -14.59 14.30 -19.92
CA TYR A 604 -13.64 13.31 -20.42
C TYR A 604 -14.30 12.08 -21.04
N ALA A 605 -15.51 11.68 -20.63
CA ALA A 605 -16.20 10.58 -21.29
C ALA A 605 -16.63 10.97 -22.72
N ASN A 606 -17.07 12.22 -22.92
CA ASN A 606 -17.40 12.73 -24.26
C ASN A 606 -16.15 12.90 -25.12
N LEU A 607 -15.05 13.42 -24.57
CA LEU A 607 -13.77 13.52 -25.30
C LEU A 607 -13.27 12.13 -25.72
N TYR A 608 -13.30 11.17 -24.81
CA TYR A 608 -12.93 9.78 -25.11
C TYR A 608 -13.84 9.20 -26.20
N ALA A 609 -15.17 9.28 -26.03
CA ALA A 609 -16.13 8.77 -27.00
C ALA A 609 -15.94 9.38 -28.40
N THR A 610 -15.64 10.69 -28.49
CA THR A 610 -15.54 11.39 -29.77
C THR A 610 -14.20 11.14 -30.49
N TYR A 611 -13.08 11.15 -29.74
CA TYR A 611 -11.74 11.23 -30.34
C TYR A 611 -10.87 10.00 -30.14
N LEU A 612 -11.13 9.20 -29.10
CA LEU A 612 -10.29 8.05 -28.74
C LEU A 612 -11.03 6.71 -28.86
N SER A 613 -12.36 6.72 -28.87
CA SER A 613 -13.13 5.52 -29.13
C SER A 613 -12.91 5.10 -30.58
N LYS A 614 -12.18 3.99 -30.77
CA LYS A 614 -12.14 3.32 -32.06
C LYS A 614 -13.52 2.68 -32.27
N PRO A 615 -14.14 2.77 -33.47
CA PRO A 615 -15.28 1.91 -33.80
C PRO A 615 -14.82 0.47 -33.55
N ALA A 616 -15.63 -0.32 -32.85
CA ALA A 616 -15.25 -1.63 -32.34
C ALA A 616 -14.60 -2.47 -33.44
N ALA A 617 -13.26 -2.45 -33.49
CA ALA A 617 -12.50 -3.58 -33.98
C ALA A 617 -12.63 -4.62 -32.87
N ASP A 618 -13.02 -5.83 -33.22
CA ASP A 618 -13.19 -6.98 -32.33
C ASP A 618 -11.94 -7.23 -31.48
N GLY A 619 -11.88 -6.49 -30.39
CA GLY A 619 -10.73 -6.37 -29.51
C GLY A 619 -11.20 -5.73 -28.22
N ALA A 620 -12.20 -6.36 -27.60
CA ALA A 620 -12.45 -6.15 -26.19
C ALA A 620 -11.11 -6.28 -25.44
N PRO A 621 -10.86 -5.49 -24.38
CA PRO A 621 -9.81 -5.86 -23.44
C PRO A 621 -10.07 -7.31 -23.08
N VAL A 622 -9.05 -8.17 -23.23
CA VAL A 622 -9.15 -9.59 -22.90
C VAL A 622 -9.70 -9.66 -21.48
N GLN A 623 -10.96 -10.04 -21.34
CA GLN A 623 -11.51 -10.36 -20.04
C GLN A 623 -10.64 -11.49 -19.51
N ALA A 624 -9.92 -11.24 -18.41
CA ALA A 624 -9.33 -12.29 -17.60
C ALA A 624 -10.46 -13.25 -17.21
N GLY A 625 -10.58 -14.36 -17.95
CA GLY A 625 -11.71 -15.28 -17.85
C GLY A 625 -12.18 -15.92 -19.16
N ALA A 626 -11.80 -15.39 -20.33
CA ALA A 626 -12.24 -15.97 -21.63
C ALA A 626 -11.14 -16.71 -22.43
N ILE A 627 -9.89 -16.69 -21.97
CA ILE A 627 -8.81 -17.46 -22.59
C ILE A 627 -8.82 -18.85 -21.96
N ASP A 628 -8.99 -19.89 -22.79
CA ASP A 628 -8.70 -21.27 -22.40
C ASP A 628 -7.27 -21.29 -21.83
N PRO A 629 -7.05 -21.66 -20.54
CA PRO A 629 -5.71 -21.70 -19.95
C PRO A 629 -4.71 -22.49 -20.80
N ARG A 630 -5.17 -23.49 -21.56
CA ARG A 630 -4.34 -24.29 -22.48
C ARG A 630 -3.83 -23.50 -23.68
N ALA A 631 -4.45 -22.39 -24.04
CA ALA A 631 -4.02 -21.54 -25.15
C ALA A 631 -2.87 -20.60 -24.75
N LEU A 632 -2.58 -20.44 -23.46
CA LEU A 632 -1.52 -19.57 -22.97
C LEU A 632 -0.14 -20.16 -23.36
N PRO A 633 0.78 -19.37 -23.97
CA PRO A 633 2.06 -19.89 -24.47
C PRO A 633 2.90 -20.62 -23.41
N PHE A 634 2.91 -20.11 -22.18
CA PHE A 634 3.65 -20.72 -21.07
C PHE A 634 3.01 -22.03 -20.59
N VAL A 635 1.67 -22.13 -20.60
CA VAL A 635 0.96 -23.38 -20.28
C VAL A 635 1.24 -24.42 -21.35
N ARG A 636 1.19 -24.05 -22.63
CA ARG A 636 1.55 -24.95 -23.73
C ARG A 636 2.97 -25.47 -23.59
N THR A 637 3.92 -24.58 -23.30
CA THR A 637 5.33 -24.94 -23.11
C THR A 637 5.47 -25.94 -21.95
N ALA A 638 4.81 -25.69 -20.82
CA ALA A 638 4.82 -26.60 -19.68
C ALA A 638 4.20 -27.97 -20.01
N LEU A 639 3.10 -28.00 -20.76
CA LEU A 639 2.44 -29.24 -21.17
C LEU A 639 3.22 -30.02 -22.24
N GLU A 640 3.89 -29.33 -23.16
CA GLU A 640 4.79 -29.94 -24.17
C GLU A 640 6.02 -30.56 -23.46
N ALA A 641 6.52 -29.92 -22.42
CA ALA A 641 7.62 -30.39 -21.57
C ALA A 641 7.19 -31.34 -20.43
N ILE A 642 5.97 -31.89 -20.44
CA ILE A 642 5.43 -32.72 -19.35
C ILE A 642 6.30 -33.92 -18.96
N GLY A 643 7.04 -34.47 -19.92
CA GLY A 643 7.94 -35.60 -19.73
C GLY A 643 9.40 -35.21 -19.53
N ASP A 644 9.72 -33.93 -19.46
CA ASP A 644 11.09 -33.42 -19.37
C ASP A 644 11.37 -32.89 -17.95
N GLY A 645 12.62 -32.99 -17.51
CA GLY A 645 13.04 -32.73 -16.14
C GLY A 645 13.65 -33.97 -15.47
N GLY A 646 13.78 -33.91 -14.15
CA GLY A 646 14.39 -34.96 -13.32
C GLY A 646 13.75 -35.05 -11.93
N TYR A 647 14.59 -35.26 -10.92
CA TYR A 647 14.17 -35.44 -9.53
C TYR A 647 13.36 -34.25 -8.99
N THR A 648 13.80 -33.02 -9.27
CA THR A 648 13.20 -31.77 -8.78
C THR A 648 11.75 -31.61 -9.27
N GLU A 649 11.51 -31.83 -10.56
CA GLU A 649 10.20 -31.76 -11.19
C GLU A 649 9.28 -32.87 -10.68
N ALA A 650 9.82 -34.09 -10.52
CA ALA A 650 9.06 -35.20 -9.94
C ALA A 650 8.63 -34.91 -8.49
N LEU A 651 9.52 -34.31 -7.68
CA LEU A 651 9.23 -33.89 -6.32
C LEU A 651 8.16 -32.81 -6.26
N ALA A 652 8.30 -31.74 -7.05
CA ALA A 652 7.31 -30.66 -7.12
C ALA A 652 5.93 -31.19 -7.56
N ARG A 653 5.90 -32.08 -8.55
CA ARG A 653 4.69 -32.73 -9.05
C ARG A 653 4.00 -33.58 -7.98
N ALA A 654 4.76 -34.40 -7.27
CA ALA A 654 4.24 -35.21 -6.19
C ALA A 654 3.76 -34.37 -4.99
N ALA A 655 4.52 -33.33 -4.63
CA ALA A 655 4.13 -32.40 -3.57
C ALA A 655 2.77 -31.73 -3.86
N PHE A 656 2.50 -31.38 -5.12
CA PHE A 656 1.20 -30.83 -5.50
C PHE A 656 0.09 -31.91 -5.54
N LEU A 657 0.35 -33.08 -6.12
CA LEU A 657 -0.60 -34.21 -6.13
C LEU A 657 -1.04 -34.63 -4.72
N LEU A 658 -0.12 -34.54 -3.75
CA LEU A 658 -0.34 -34.89 -2.35
C LEU A 658 -0.76 -33.69 -1.48
N SER A 659 -1.02 -32.52 -2.06
CA SER A 659 -1.47 -31.34 -1.31
C SER A 659 -2.99 -31.30 -1.13
N GLN A 660 -3.46 -30.78 0.01
CA GLN A 660 -4.89 -30.52 0.24
C GLN A 660 -5.34 -29.32 -0.60
N ARG A 661 -6.36 -29.51 -1.44
CA ARG A 661 -6.85 -28.51 -2.39
C ARG A 661 -8.00 -27.66 -1.81
N GLY A 662 -7.99 -26.36 -2.12
CA GLY A 662 -9.16 -25.48 -1.97
C GLY A 662 -9.63 -25.18 -0.54
N LYS A 663 -8.82 -25.48 0.49
CA LYS A 663 -9.16 -25.20 1.90
C LYS A 663 -8.34 -24.02 2.43
N SER A 664 -8.94 -23.25 3.33
CA SER A 664 -8.18 -22.34 4.20
C SER A 664 -7.13 -23.15 4.95
N LEU A 665 -5.91 -22.64 5.00
CA LEU A 665 -4.83 -23.26 5.76
C LEU A 665 -4.39 -22.28 6.86
N PRO A 666 -4.55 -22.68 8.14
CA PRO A 666 -3.96 -21.94 9.26
C PRO A 666 -2.45 -21.83 9.11
N LEU A 667 -1.86 -20.76 9.65
CA LEU A 667 -0.42 -20.52 9.65
C LEU A 667 0.37 -21.74 10.15
N ALA A 668 -0.07 -22.38 11.23
CA ALA A 668 0.56 -23.56 11.83
C ALA A 668 0.76 -24.71 10.82
N ARG A 669 -0.11 -24.85 9.81
CA ARG A 669 0.06 -25.87 8.76
C ARG A 669 1.17 -25.53 7.77
N TYR A 670 1.41 -24.25 7.50
CA TYR A 670 2.53 -23.82 6.67
C TYR A 670 3.85 -23.91 7.43
N GLU A 671 3.86 -23.56 8.71
CA GLU A 671 5.01 -23.74 9.60
C GLU A 671 5.39 -25.22 9.70
N LEU A 672 4.40 -26.11 9.90
CA LEU A 672 4.62 -27.56 9.90
C LEU A 672 5.24 -28.05 8.59
N ARG A 673 4.80 -27.51 7.44
CA ARG A 673 5.40 -27.85 6.13
C ARG A 673 6.85 -27.38 6.03
N LYS A 674 7.17 -26.21 6.56
CA LYS A 674 8.56 -25.70 6.65
C LYS A 674 9.42 -26.61 7.52
N GLU A 675 8.95 -26.98 8.71
CA GLU A 675 9.65 -27.91 9.62
C GLU A 675 9.89 -29.29 9.00
N ILE A 676 8.90 -29.83 8.29
CA ILE A 676 9.04 -31.09 7.55
C ILE A 676 10.10 -30.93 6.44
N ALA A 677 10.05 -29.85 5.68
CA ALA A 677 11.03 -29.58 4.63
C ALA A 677 12.46 -29.49 5.18
N GLU A 678 12.65 -28.82 6.32
CA GLU A 678 13.94 -28.74 7.02
C GLU A 678 14.41 -30.12 7.53
N SER A 679 13.49 -30.93 8.07
CA SER A 679 13.79 -32.29 8.56
C SER A 679 14.27 -33.23 7.45
N TYR A 680 13.78 -33.03 6.22
CA TYR A 680 14.11 -33.85 5.06
C TYR A 680 14.95 -33.09 4.02
N ALA A 681 15.70 -32.07 4.44
CA ALA A 681 16.48 -31.22 3.55
C ALA A 681 17.45 -32.02 2.66
N GLU A 682 17.98 -33.15 3.15
CA GLU A 682 18.84 -34.07 2.37
C GLU A 682 18.14 -34.66 1.13
N TYR A 683 16.82 -34.73 1.12
CA TYR A 683 16.00 -35.20 0.00
C TYR A 683 15.48 -34.06 -0.87
N LEU A 684 15.64 -32.80 -0.45
CA LEU A 684 15.20 -31.66 -1.24
C LEU A 684 16.25 -31.26 -2.28
N PRO A 685 15.85 -30.59 -3.37
CA PRO A 685 16.77 -30.06 -4.37
C PRO A 685 17.57 -28.88 -3.80
N ASP A 686 18.87 -28.84 -4.09
CA ASP A 686 19.74 -27.72 -3.74
C ASP A 686 19.64 -26.62 -4.81
N ILE A 687 18.55 -25.85 -4.75
CA ILE A 687 18.26 -24.73 -5.65
C ILE A 687 17.74 -23.53 -4.85
N SER A 688 17.83 -22.34 -5.45
CA SER A 688 17.29 -21.13 -4.84
C SER A 688 15.76 -21.21 -4.69
N SER A 689 15.22 -20.50 -3.69
CA SER A 689 13.79 -20.55 -3.37
C SER A 689 12.91 -20.01 -4.50
N ASP A 690 13.38 -19.02 -5.27
CA ASP A 690 12.70 -18.50 -6.45
C ASP A 690 12.63 -19.55 -7.57
N HIS A 691 13.73 -20.27 -7.81
CA HIS A 691 13.75 -21.33 -8.81
C HIS A 691 12.84 -22.50 -8.41
N TRP A 692 12.85 -22.86 -7.12
CA TRP A 692 11.95 -23.88 -6.59
C TRP A 692 10.47 -23.48 -6.77
N ARG A 693 10.10 -22.23 -6.45
CA ARG A 693 8.72 -21.75 -6.67
C ARG A 693 8.34 -21.81 -8.15
N ARG A 694 9.22 -21.44 -9.06
CA ARG A 694 8.97 -21.52 -10.51
C ARG A 694 8.68 -22.96 -10.96
N ILE A 695 9.54 -23.90 -10.58
CA ILE A 695 9.34 -25.33 -10.92
C ILE A 695 8.02 -25.83 -10.32
N ARG A 696 7.73 -25.48 -9.05
CA ARG A 696 6.45 -25.86 -8.43
C ARG A 696 5.25 -25.34 -9.19
N GLY A 697 5.28 -24.09 -9.63
CA GLY A 697 4.20 -23.49 -10.40
C GLY A 697 3.99 -24.15 -11.76
N GLU A 698 5.07 -24.44 -12.48
CA GLU A 698 5.02 -25.18 -13.76
C GLU A 698 4.44 -26.59 -13.57
N GLN A 699 4.91 -27.33 -12.55
CA GLN A 699 4.41 -28.68 -12.26
C GLN A 699 2.97 -28.68 -11.77
N GLU A 700 2.55 -27.65 -11.04
CA GLU A 700 1.17 -27.46 -10.61
C GLU A 700 0.23 -27.21 -11.80
N ILE A 701 0.64 -26.41 -12.78
CA ILE A 701 -0.11 -26.20 -14.03
C ILE A 701 -0.28 -27.53 -14.77
N ILE A 702 0.80 -28.30 -14.91
CA ILE A 702 0.81 -29.62 -15.56
C ILE A 702 -0.19 -30.56 -14.89
N VAL A 703 -0.12 -30.71 -13.56
CA VAL A 703 -1.00 -31.64 -12.82
C VAL A 703 -2.45 -31.18 -12.86
N SER A 704 -2.70 -29.87 -12.82
CA SER A 704 -4.05 -29.32 -12.84
C SER A 704 -4.76 -29.56 -14.18
N LEU A 705 -4.01 -29.52 -15.29
CA LEU A 705 -4.57 -29.66 -16.64
C LEU A 705 -4.49 -31.08 -17.21
N GLU A 706 -3.50 -31.89 -16.82
CA GLU A 706 -3.23 -33.24 -17.35
C GLU A 706 -2.79 -34.22 -16.22
N PRO A 707 -3.62 -34.46 -15.19
CA PRO A 707 -3.23 -35.22 -14.00
C PRO A 707 -2.78 -36.66 -14.29
N ASP A 708 -3.45 -37.36 -15.21
CA ASP A 708 -3.12 -38.73 -15.56
C ASP A 708 -1.78 -38.84 -16.30
N LYS A 709 -1.53 -37.93 -17.26
CA LYS A 709 -0.25 -37.88 -17.97
C LYS A 709 0.88 -37.43 -17.04
N ALA A 710 0.61 -36.54 -16.10
CA ALA A 710 1.57 -36.09 -15.10
C ALA A 710 2.07 -37.29 -14.26
N ILE A 711 1.17 -38.17 -13.82
CA ILE A 711 1.54 -39.40 -13.10
C ILE A 711 2.25 -40.39 -14.03
N ALA A 712 1.72 -40.62 -15.24
CA ALA A 712 2.28 -41.61 -16.18
C ALA A 712 3.71 -41.29 -16.63
N THR A 713 4.11 -40.01 -16.59
CA THR A 713 5.45 -39.56 -16.99
C THR A 713 6.47 -39.54 -15.84
N LEU A 714 6.07 -39.79 -14.59
CA LEU A 714 6.99 -39.86 -13.44
C LEU A 714 8.17 -40.85 -13.63
N PRO A 715 8.00 -42.04 -14.25
CA PRO A 715 9.14 -42.95 -14.50
C PRO A 715 10.15 -42.39 -15.52
N LYS A 716 9.72 -41.49 -16.40
CA LYS A 716 10.62 -40.80 -17.35
C LYS A 716 11.46 -39.75 -16.63
N LEU A 717 10.84 -38.98 -15.73
CA LEU A 717 11.55 -38.01 -14.88
C LEU A 717 12.53 -38.70 -13.93
N LEU A 718 12.10 -39.80 -13.31
CA LEU A 718 12.91 -40.62 -12.40
C LEU A 718 13.55 -41.82 -13.15
N SER A 719 14.14 -41.54 -14.32
CA SER A 719 14.77 -42.58 -15.15
C SER A 719 16.09 -43.09 -14.56
N HIS A 720 16.77 -42.27 -13.76
CA HIS A 720 17.94 -42.66 -12.97
C HIS A 720 17.51 -43.45 -11.74
N SER A 721 18.16 -44.61 -11.50
CA SER A 721 17.80 -45.49 -10.37
C SER A 721 18.02 -44.82 -9.02
N GLU A 722 19.10 -44.04 -8.88
CA GLU A 722 19.42 -43.31 -7.64
C GLU A 722 18.33 -42.28 -7.29
N ASP A 723 17.90 -41.48 -8.25
CA ASP A 723 16.82 -40.50 -8.07
C ASP A 723 15.49 -41.17 -7.72
N ARG A 724 15.17 -42.28 -8.40
CA ARG A 724 13.95 -43.05 -8.13
C ARG A 724 13.97 -43.67 -6.72
N GLU A 725 15.09 -44.24 -6.30
CA GLU A 725 15.26 -44.80 -4.97
C GLU A 725 15.19 -43.70 -3.90
N ARG A 726 15.89 -42.58 -4.10
CA ARG A 726 15.84 -41.39 -3.23
C ARG A 726 14.41 -40.87 -3.09
N PHE A 727 13.66 -40.80 -4.19
CA PHE A 727 12.28 -40.32 -4.20
C PHE A 727 11.33 -41.26 -3.45
N LEU A 728 11.43 -42.57 -3.68
CA LEU A 728 10.63 -43.57 -2.98
C LEU A 728 10.94 -43.61 -1.49
N GLN A 729 12.21 -43.48 -1.10
CA GLN A 729 12.61 -43.37 0.31
C GLN A 729 11.99 -42.14 0.98
N LEU A 730 11.99 -40.99 0.32
CA LEU A 730 11.33 -39.79 0.85
C LEU A 730 9.83 -40.02 1.04
N LEU A 731 9.15 -40.61 0.05
CA LEU A 731 7.73 -40.91 0.16
C LEU A 731 7.41 -41.88 1.31
N ASP A 732 8.23 -42.91 1.49
CA ASP A 732 8.06 -43.88 2.57
C ASP A 732 8.30 -43.23 3.94
N LYS A 733 9.34 -42.38 4.07
CA LYS A 733 9.59 -41.59 5.29
C LYS A 733 8.42 -40.66 5.61
N LEU A 734 7.94 -39.88 4.64
CA LEU A 734 6.79 -38.98 4.81
C LEU A 734 5.50 -39.73 5.16
N ALA A 735 5.27 -40.92 4.59
CA ALA A 735 4.10 -41.74 4.90
C ALA A 735 4.13 -42.31 6.34
N SER A 736 5.31 -42.43 6.93
CA SER A 736 5.51 -42.87 8.33
C SER A 736 5.67 -41.72 9.33
N ASP A 737 5.78 -40.46 8.85
CA ASP A 737 5.97 -39.30 9.71
C ASP A 737 4.67 -38.96 10.46
N GLU A 738 4.72 -38.97 11.79
CA GLU A 738 3.55 -38.68 12.63
C GLU A 738 2.93 -37.32 12.32
N ARG A 739 3.75 -36.31 11.96
CA ARG A 739 3.26 -34.97 11.60
C ARG A 739 2.38 -35.01 10.35
N VAL A 740 2.73 -35.85 9.38
CA VAL A 740 1.98 -36.04 8.13
C VAL A 740 0.73 -36.88 8.37
N LEU A 741 0.83 -37.93 9.19
CA LEU A 741 -0.31 -38.79 9.55
C LEU A 741 -1.38 -38.02 10.33
N ASN A 742 -0.96 -37.18 11.27
CA ASN A 742 -1.85 -36.32 12.06
C ASN A 742 -2.58 -35.27 11.21
N ALA A 743 -2.05 -34.92 10.02
CA ALA A 743 -2.72 -34.04 9.07
C ALA A 743 -3.97 -34.68 8.40
N SER A 744 -4.23 -35.97 8.65
CA SER A 744 -5.40 -36.71 8.17
C SER A 744 -5.61 -36.62 6.66
N PRO A 745 -4.80 -37.31 5.84
CA PRO A 745 -4.88 -37.21 4.39
C PRO A 745 -6.25 -37.66 3.86
N ASP A 746 -6.78 -36.90 2.92
CA ASP A 746 -8.07 -37.18 2.28
C ASP A 746 -7.98 -38.36 1.28
N ALA A 747 -9.14 -38.80 0.80
CA ALA A 747 -9.21 -39.93 -0.13
C ALA A 747 -8.44 -39.69 -1.43
N ALA A 748 -8.44 -38.45 -1.94
CA ALA A 748 -7.74 -38.09 -3.17
C ALA A 748 -6.22 -38.12 -2.98
N GLN A 749 -5.71 -37.66 -1.84
CA GLN A 749 -4.29 -37.73 -1.48
C GLN A 749 -3.82 -39.20 -1.36
N LYS A 750 -4.64 -40.07 -0.75
CA LYS A 750 -4.34 -41.51 -0.64
C LYS A 750 -4.31 -42.18 -2.01
N GLU A 751 -5.30 -41.91 -2.85
CA GLU A 751 -5.34 -42.43 -4.22
C GLU A 751 -4.14 -41.94 -5.04
N ALA A 752 -3.80 -40.65 -4.97
CA ALA A 752 -2.63 -40.09 -5.65
C ALA A 752 -1.33 -40.77 -5.19
N PHE A 753 -1.17 -41.00 -3.87
CA PHE A 753 -0.02 -41.70 -3.32
C PHE A 753 0.10 -43.13 -3.85
N GLU A 754 -0.99 -43.90 -3.88
CA GLU A 754 -1.00 -45.26 -4.42
C GLU A 754 -0.67 -45.29 -5.91
N ARG A 755 -1.24 -44.37 -6.69
CA ARG A 755 -0.98 -44.25 -8.14
C ARG A 755 0.48 -43.91 -8.43
N ILE A 756 1.08 -42.99 -7.67
CA ILE A 756 2.51 -42.66 -7.77
C ILE A 756 3.36 -43.90 -7.51
N ARG A 757 3.10 -44.64 -6.43
CA ARG A 757 3.84 -45.87 -6.11
C ARG A 757 3.66 -46.96 -7.16
N ALA A 758 2.46 -47.14 -7.70
CA ALA A 758 2.18 -48.16 -8.72
C ALA A 758 3.03 -47.93 -9.99
N VAL A 759 3.05 -46.70 -10.48
CA VAL A 759 3.80 -46.33 -11.68
C VAL A 759 5.31 -46.43 -11.45
N LEU A 760 5.80 -46.05 -10.27
CA LEU A 760 7.20 -46.18 -9.86
C LEU A 760 7.60 -47.54 -9.29
N GLY A 761 6.67 -48.49 -9.15
CA GLY A 761 6.96 -49.88 -8.75
C GLY A 761 7.18 -50.82 -9.95
N SER A 762 6.72 -50.43 -11.14
CA SER A 762 6.87 -51.21 -12.36
C SER A 762 8.33 -51.20 -12.87
N ARG A 763 8.99 -52.36 -12.90
CA ARG A 763 10.39 -52.52 -13.35
C ARG A 763 10.54 -52.11 -14.82
N VAL A 764 11.31 -51.06 -15.10
CA VAL A 764 11.96 -50.89 -16.41
C VAL A 764 13.42 -51.25 -16.26
N SER A 765 13.73 -52.51 -16.52
CA SER A 765 15.09 -53.00 -16.69
C SER A 765 15.66 -52.44 -17.99
N ARG A 766 16.57 -51.47 -17.87
CA ARG A 766 17.61 -51.26 -18.90
C ARG A 766 18.96 -51.17 -18.21
N LYS A 767 19.45 -52.32 -17.72
CA LYS A 767 20.88 -52.51 -17.46
C LYS A 767 21.61 -52.36 -18.80
N ARG A 768 22.53 -51.40 -18.84
CA ARG A 768 23.48 -51.19 -19.93
C ARG A 768 24.32 -52.47 -20.09
N ASN A 769 24.18 -53.17 -21.22
CA ASN A 769 25.17 -54.16 -21.61
C ASN A 769 26.49 -53.41 -21.84
N ALA A 770 27.43 -53.58 -20.90
CA ALA A 770 28.80 -53.20 -21.11
C ALA A 770 29.35 -54.02 -22.29
N ARG A 771 29.52 -53.37 -23.45
CA ARG A 771 30.37 -53.90 -24.51
C ARG A 771 31.80 -53.95 -23.96
N LEU A 772 32.33 -55.16 -23.85
CA LEU A 772 33.77 -55.41 -23.70
C LEU A 772 34.51 -54.79 -24.89
N PRO A 773 35.65 -54.10 -24.68
CA PRO A 773 36.56 -53.75 -25.76
C PRO A 773 37.28 -54.99 -26.28
N ASP A 774 37.30 -55.09 -27.61
CA ASP A 774 37.98 -56.09 -28.44
C ASP A 774 39.52 -55.97 -28.31
N PRO A 775 40.28 -57.05 -28.00
CA PRO A 775 41.73 -56.99 -27.95
C PRO A 775 42.32 -57.32 -29.32
N ALA A 776 42.32 -56.36 -30.24
CA ALA A 776 43.13 -56.43 -31.46
C ALA A 776 43.35 -55.06 -32.11
N ARG A 777 44.50 -54.43 -31.83
CA ARG A 777 45.45 -53.87 -32.82
C ARG A 777 46.57 -53.10 -32.13
N MET A 778 47.80 -53.42 -32.56
CA MET A 778 49.04 -52.66 -32.37
C MET A 778 48.87 -51.19 -32.78
#